data_AF-A0A9Q2XGK8-F1
#
_entry.id   AF-A0A9Q2XGK8-F1
#
_cell.length_a   1.000
_cell.length_b   1.000
_cell.length_c   1.000
_cell.angle_alpha   90.00
_cell.angle_beta   90.00
_cell.angle_gamma   90.00
#
_symmetry.space_group_name_H-M   'P 1'
#
loop_
_entity.id
_entity.type
_entity.pdbx_description
1 polymer ?
#
loop_
_entity_poly.entity_id
_entity_poly.type
_entity_poly.pdbx_seq_one_letter_code
_entity_poly.pdbx_strand_id
1 'polypeptide(L)'
;MLRRTLPAVFALLFSSPLLAGQQTLFNFVRPASVVNVVTEDASLPQYNAEQTAEGEVLRRVVFNPVERPKLTLSPQAGVWDWSGASAMTLRLQSAMDWAVTVDVTVLGSDGKTLTSRIDLPAGPAQTVLVPLTASSPLSQGMRVGPPMPWQHDGQRVLLTSSEGEVDLRQVVSVTLSMPRPKAAQSILVERFGVQDDNVLQTAAYTGLIDGYGQFTRGRWPEKISSDDQLKAAAQREQQQLKGWLAEQGKLKRDTYGGVTGGTAFEAKGFFRTEKRDGRWFLVTPEGNPFYSLGVNAVTAEGGRTYVEGRESMFTALPEAQAPLAQYYGQGNNQDGNGSSLGRGFAKGRWFDFYAANLHRSYASPCAAPSAEQAAPACPAATFDAARWQGHSLDRLQAWGFNTLGNWSDNGLQAQRVAYTLPLSIGGDYTSISTGMDWWGAMPDPFDPRFAMATERAVAIAARDHRDDPWLIGYFADNELAWAAPGDGPKARYALAYGTLRLTTDVPAKRAFLKQLRDKYRNQAGLSKAWGIELTAWELMEDPGFEPPLPSPEYPEIEADFKYFQRVFAETYFKTISDSLKWHAPNHLLLGGRFALSTPEAVAACAKYCDVLSFNVYAPTPQDGYDVAQLAALDKPVLVSEFQFGSRDRGPFGPGPMEVAREEDRGPAYAKFVKAALQEPSIVGVHWFQYLDQPASGRLLDGENGHFGLIGITDVPFQGFVESVRRSNLGVLEQVSKAAAPPTR
;
A
#
# COMPACT_ATOMS: atom_id res chain seq x y z
N MET A 1 61.76 39.21 25.64
CA MET A 1 61.35 39.62 27.00
C MET A 1 59.92 40.18 26.92
N LEU A 2 59.01 39.66 27.76
CA LEU A 2 57.71 40.20 28.23
C LEU A 2 56.65 40.67 27.20
N ARG A 3 55.49 40.01 27.06
CA ARG A 3 54.27 39.88 27.92
C ARG A 3 53.27 41.06 27.89
N ARG A 4 52.05 40.72 27.41
CA ARG A 4 50.68 41.14 27.85
C ARG A 4 50.23 42.57 27.45
N THR A 5 48.98 42.86 27.07
CA THR A 5 47.65 42.40 27.57
C THR A 5 46.50 42.58 26.55
N LEU A 6 45.57 41.62 26.57
CA LEU A 6 44.17 41.59 26.08
C LEU A 6 43.25 42.61 26.82
N PRO A 7 42.02 42.94 26.35
CA PRO A 7 40.83 42.05 26.42
C PRO A 7 39.96 42.07 25.13
N ALA A 8 39.42 40.96 24.63
CA ALA A 8 38.32 40.15 25.17
C ALA A 8 37.04 41.00 25.36
N VAL A 9 36.06 40.83 24.47
CA VAL A 9 34.59 40.92 24.65
C VAL A 9 33.95 41.11 23.26
N PHE A 10 33.41 40.02 22.70
CA PHE A 10 32.16 39.95 21.91
C PHE A 10 32.07 38.55 21.26
N ALA A 11 31.80 37.54 22.10
CA ALA A 11 31.25 36.26 21.68
C ALA A 11 30.05 35.96 22.60
N LEU A 12 29.07 36.85 22.56
CA LEU A 12 27.79 36.68 23.23
C LEU A 12 26.86 35.88 22.30
N LEU A 13 26.56 34.66 22.74
CA LEU A 13 25.26 33.97 22.63
C LEU A 13 24.62 33.88 21.23
N PHE A 14 25.02 32.87 20.46
CA PHE A 14 24.11 32.19 19.53
C PHE A 14 23.96 30.72 19.93
N SER A 15 23.42 30.48 21.12
CA SER A 15 22.84 29.17 21.44
C SER A 15 21.39 29.20 21.02
N SER A 16 20.98 28.31 20.11
CA SER A 16 19.57 28.21 19.69
C SER A 16 18.71 27.96 20.94
N PRO A 17 17.62 28.74 21.15
CA PRO A 17 16.84 28.69 22.37
C PRO A 17 16.35 27.26 22.64
N LEU A 18 16.45 26.83 23.90
CA LEU A 18 15.84 25.58 24.35
C LEU A 18 14.32 25.73 24.30
N LEU A 19 13.63 24.65 23.93
CA LEU A 19 12.18 24.59 24.08
C LEU A 19 11.84 24.43 25.57
N ALA A 20 10.68 24.94 25.98
CA ALA A 20 10.20 24.72 27.34
C ALA A 20 10.12 23.22 27.64
N GLY A 21 10.50 22.79 28.85
CA GLY A 21 10.51 21.36 29.23
C GLY A 21 11.69 20.55 28.69
N GLN A 22 12.63 21.16 27.95
CA GLN A 22 13.82 20.49 27.43
C GLN A 22 14.99 20.53 28.44
N GLN A 23 15.49 19.36 28.83
CA GLN A 23 16.68 19.22 29.66
C GLN A 23 17.89 18.80 28.80
N THR A 24 18.97 19.60 28.81
CA THR A 24 20.24 19.21 28.19
C THR A 24 21.05 18.32 29.15
N LEU A 25 21.37 17.10 28.72
CA LEU A 25 22.22 16.16 29.47
C LEU A 25 23.69 16.27 29.06
N PHE A 26 23.95 16.53 27.78
CA PHE A 26 25.30 16.71 27.25
C PHE A 26 25.33 17.71 26.10
N ASN A 27 26.39 18.51 26.05
CA ASN A 27 26.68 19.43 24.95
C ASN A 27 28.04 19.06 24.33
N PHE A 28 28.04 18.69 23.05
CA PHE A 28 29.25 18.24 22.35
C PHE A 28 30.24 19.37 22.04
N VAL A 29 29.76 20.62 22.00
CA VAL A 29 30.55 21.84 21.76
C VAL A 29 31.17 22.35 23.07
N ARG A 30 30.42 22.24 24.18
CA ARG A 30 30.86 22.62 25.53
C ARG A 30 30.72 21.42 26.46
N PRO A 31 31.58 20.40 26.31
CA PRO A 31 31.44 19.15 27.05
C PRO A 31 31.61 19.39 28.55
N ALA A 32 30.58 19.01 29.31
CA ALA A 32 30.65 18.86 30.76
C ALA A 32 31.00 17.41 31.10
N SER A 33 31.73 17.21 32.20
CA SER A 33 32.22 15.90 32.66
C SER A 33 31.13 15.01 33.27
N VAL A 34 29.91 14.96 32.72
CA VAL A 34 28.79 14.21 33.34
C VAL A 34 28.29 13.05 32.47
N VAL A 35 28.72 12.98 31.22
CA VAL A 35 28.41 11.90 30.27
C VAL A 35 29.71 11.34 29.69
N ASN A 36 29.84 10.01 29.72
CA ASN A 36 30.87 9.28 29.00
C ASN A 36 30.49 9.21 27.52
N VAL A 37 31.46 9.47 26.65
CA VAL A 37 31.29 9.43 25.20
C VAL A 37 32.31 8.44 24.64
N VAL A 38 31.84 7.31 24.11
CA VAL A 38 32.69 6.24 23.59
C VAL A 38 32.38 6.03 22.11
N THR A 39 33.41 5.91 21.29
CA THR A 39 33.28 5.59 19.87
C THR A 39 33.88 4.22 19.56
N GLU A 40 33.22 3.46 18.71
CA GLU A 40 33.73 2.22 18.12
C GLU A 40 33.51 2.30 16.61
N ASP A 41 34.59 2.21 15.85
CA ASP A 41 34.60 2.49 14.40
C ASP A 41 33.96 3.84 14.01
N ALA A 42 33.97 4.78 14.94
CA ALA A 42 33.60 6.17 14.77
C ALA A 42 34.67 7.07 15.40
N SER A 43 34.68 8.36 15.06
CA SER A 43 35.63 9.31 15.62
C SER A 43 35.04 10.72 15.74
N LEU A 44 35.61 11.49 16.67
CA LEU A 44 35.39 12.92 16.84
C LEU A 44 36.70 13.63 16.39
N PRO A 45 36.93 13.79 15.07
CA PRO A 45 38.25 14.12 14.52
C PRO A 45 38.75 15.52 14.91
N GLN A 46 37.84 16.42 15.29
CA GLN A 46 38.17 17.75 15.76
C GLN A 46 37.73 17.95 17.22
N TYR A 47 38.59 18.62 17.98
CA TYR A 47 38.28 19.05 19.34
C TYR A 47 37.37 20.29 19.33
N ASN A 48 37.51 21.13 18.30
CA ASN A 48 36.72 22.35 18.13
C ASN A 48 35.44 22.05 17.35
N ALA A 49 34.40 22.81 17.64
CA ALA A 49 33.16 22.75 16.89
C ALA A 49 33.25 23.50 15.56
N GLU A 50 32.44 23.08 14.59
CA GLU A 50 32.34 23.64 13.25
C GLU A 50 31.14 24.59 13.21
N GLN A 51 31.31 25.73 12.54
CA GLN A 51 30.21 26.63 12.26
C GLN A 51 29.52 26.22 10.95
N THR A 52 28.21 26.04 10.99
CA THR A 52 27.40 25.70 9.82
C THR A 52 27.14 26.93 8.96
N ALA A 53 26.61 26.72 7.76
CA ALA A 53 26.20 27.81 6.87
C ALA A 53 25.14 28.73 7.49
N GLU A 54 24.30 28.23 8.40
CA GLU A 54 23.30 29.03 9.14
C GLU A 54 23.86 29.62 10.45
N GLY A 55 25.17 29.51 10.69
CA GLY A 55 25.86 30.10 11.84
C GLY A 55 25.78 29.29 13.13
N GLU A 56 25.13 28.12 13.12
CA GLU A 56 25.09 27.21 14.27
C GLU A 56 26.46 26.56 14.49
N VAL A 57 26.78 26.26 15.74
CA VAL A 57 28.06 25.64 16.11
C VAL A 57 27.79 24.21 16.55
N LEU A 58 28.28 23.21 15.81
CA LEU A 58 28.07 21.78 16.08
C LEU A 58 29.38 21.00 15.97
N ARG A 59 29.45 19.79 16.52
CA ARG A 59 30.64 18.94 16.48
C ARG A 59 30.47 17.77 15.53
N ARG A 60 31.46 17.52 14.68
CA ARG A 60 31.43 16.40 13.73
C ARG A 60 31.73 15.06 14.39
N VAL A 61 30.92 14.07 14.06
CA VAL A 61 31.16 12.65 14.31
C VAL A 61 31.28 11.96 12.96
N VAL A 62 32.35 11.20 12.75
CA VAL A 62 32.60 10.42 11.53
C VAL A 62 32.40 8.94 11.84
N PHE A 63 31.56 8.26 11.08
CA PHE A 63 31.29 6.81 11.16
C PHE A 63 32.00 6.11 9.98
N ASN A 64 32.84 5.12 10.27
CA ASN A 64 33.61 4.39 9.26
C ASN A 64 32.75 3.36 8.51
N PRO A 65 33.11 2.96 7.28
CA PRO A 65 32.36 1.99 6.48
C PRO A 65 32.54 0.54 6.95
N VAL A 66 32.11 0.25 8.17
CA VAL A 66 32.07 -1.10 8.76
C VAL A 66 30.61 -1.52 9.01
N GLU A 67 30.39 -2.72 9.55
CA GLU A 67 29.04 -3.27 9.69
C GLU A 67 28.11 -2.38 10.54
N ARG A 68 28.63 -1.88 11.67
CA ARG A 68 27.83 -1.08 12.61
C ARG A 68 28.69 -0.10 13.45
N PRO A 69 29.30 0.93 12.82
CA PRO A 69 30.04 1.95 13.57
C PRO A 69 29.10 2.66 14.55
N LYS A 70 29.59 3.00 15.75
CA LYS A 70 28.74 3.51 16.83
C LYS A 70 29.39 4.57 17.71
N LEU A 71 28.53 5.45 18.23
CA LEU A 71 28.79 6.43 19.28
C LEU A 71 27.86 6.12 20.45
N THR A 72 28.42 5.78 21.61
CA THR A 72 27.67 5.46 22.82
C THR A 72 27.83 6.55 23.88
N LEU A 73 26.70 6.99 24.42
CA LEU A 73 26.57 7.94 25.52
C LEU A 73 26.09 7.19 26.76
N SER A 74 26.76 7.38 27.90
CA SER A 74 26.35 6.79 29.19
C SER A 74 26.62 7.75 30.34
N PRO A 75 25.90 7.67 31.48
CA PRO A 75 26.24 8.47 32.65
C PRO A 75 27.64 8.11 33.16
N GLN A 76 28.35 9.08 33.76
CA GLN A 76 29.65 8.78 34.38
C GLN A 76 29.58 7.76 35.52
N ALA A 77 28.46 7.75 36.24
CA ALA A 77 28.18 6.80 37.31
C ALA A 77 26.67 6.54 37.38
N GLY A 78 26.28 5.32 37.78
CA GLY A 78 24.89 4.94 37.97
C GLY A 78 24.12 4.78 36.65
N VAL A 79 22.86 5.22 36.66
CA VAL A 79 21.90 5.19 35.55
C VAL A 79 21.20 6.54 35.46
N TRP A 80 20.61 6.86 34.31
CA TRP A 80 19.70 8.00 34.19
C TRP A 80 18.28 7.59 34.62
N ASP A 81 17.60 8.49 35.34
CA ASP A 81 16.16 8.43 35.59
C ASP A 81 15.46 9.44 34.66
N TRP A 82 14.78 8.91 33.66
CA TRP A 82 13.98 9.59 32.65
C TRP A 82 12.49 9.31 32.83
N SER A 83 12.05 8.90 34.03
CA SER A 83 10.63 8.61 34.28
C SER A 83 9.69 9.79 34.03
N GLY A 84 10.20 11.02 34.10
CA GLY A 84 9.47 12.24 33.73
C GLY A 84 9.54 12.63 32.25
N ALA A 85 10.32 11.92 31.43
CA ALA A 85 10.57 12.27 30.03
C ALA A 85 9.61 11.57 29.06
N SER A 86 9.14 12.31 28.05
CA SER A 86 8.34 11.78 26.94
C SER A 86 9.20 11.40 25.72
N ALA A 87 10.35 12.06 25.55
CA ALA A 87 11.24 11.87 24.42
C ALA A 87 12.70 12.14 24.77
N MET A 88 13.59 11.44 24.09
CA MET A 88 15.00 11.83 23.98
C MET A 88 15.14 12.88 22.87
N THR A 89 15.99 13.87 23.08
CA THR A 89 16.24 14.94 22.11
C THR A 89 17.69 14.95 21.64
N LEU A 90 17.88 15.17 20.34
CA LEU A 90 19.20 15.41 19.73
C LEU A 90 19.12 16.64 18.81
N ARG A 91 20.14 17.50 18.84
CA ARG A 91 20.31 18.54 17.81
C ARG A 91 21.31 18.04 16.78
N LEU A 92 20.82 17.64 15.60
CA LEU A 92 21.60 16.97 14.57
C LEU A 92 21.53 17.68 13.22
N GLN A 93 22.61 17.57 12.46
CA GLN A 93 22.67 17.93 11.05
C GLN A 93 23.41 16.84 10.28
N SER A 94 22.92 16.47 9.09
CA SER A 94 23.73 15.65 8.17
C SER A 94 24.91 16.50 7.71
N ALA A 95 26.13 15.97 7.84
CA ALA A 95 27.32 16.64 7.31
C ALA A 95 27.66 16.13 5.89
N MET A 96 26.68 15.51 5.23
CA MET A 96 26.74 14.98 3.88
C MET A 96 25.79 15.78 2.98
N ASP A 97 26.04 15.75 1.67
CA ASP A 97 25.14 16.35 0.67
C ASP A 97 23.88 15.50 0.41
N TRP A 98 23.70 14.41 1.17
CA TRP A 98 22.57 13.49 1.07
C TRP A 98 22.04 13.12 2.47
N ALA A 99 20.87 12.50 2.51
CA ALA A 99 20.26 12.01 3.73
C ALA A 99 21.03 10.81 4.31
N VAL A 100 21.21 10.76 5.63
CA VAL A 100 21.86 9.65 6.32
C VAL A 100 20.90 8.95 7.26
N THR A 101 21.05 7.64 7.41
CA THR A 101 20.26 6.85 8.36
C THR A 101 21.08 6.63 9.63
N VAL A 102 20.52 7.02 10.77
CA VAL A 102 21.10 6.81 12.10
C VAL A 102 20.13 6.00 12.95
N ASP A 103 20.55 4.81 13.36
CA ASP A 103 19.84 3.99 14.34
C ASP A 103 20.16 4.47 15.75
N VAL A 104 19.14 4.58 16.58
CA VAL A 104 19.23 4.93 18.01
C VAL A 104 18.83 3.70 18.81
N THR A 105 19.61 3.37 19.84
CA THR A 105 19.25 2.35 20.84
C THR A 105 19.37 2.93 22.25
N VAL A 106 18.26 2.92 22.99
CA VAL A 106 18.20 3.25 24.41
C VAL A 106 18.16 1.95 25.20
N LEU A 107 19.14 1.71 26.07
CA LEU A 107 19.30 0.47 26.82
C LEU A 107 18.97 0.68 28.30
N GLY A 108 18.08 -0.15 28.85
CA GLY A 108 17.79 -0.24 30.29
C GLY A 108 18.76 -1.18 31.02
N SER A 109 18.88 -1.03 32.34
CA SER A 109 19.69 -1.93 33.18
C SER A 109 19.16 -3.37 33.25
N ASP A 110 17.89 -3.57 32.88
CA ASP A 110 17.23 -4.87 32.74
C ASP A 110 17.54 -5.57 31.41
N GLY A 111 18.32 -4.93 30.53
CA GLY A 111 18.67 -5.43 29.21
C GLY A 111 17.62 -5.18 28.13
N LYS A 112 16.47 -4.58 28.46
CA LYS A 112 15.47 -4.19 27.48
C LYS A 112 15.94 -2.96 26.70
N THR A 113 15.47 -2.86 25.46
CA THR A 113 15.84 -1.76 24.56
C THR A 113 14.63 -1.12 23.91
N LEU A 114 14.69 0.20 23.81
CA LEU A 114 13.89 0.97 22.87
C LEU A 114 14.78 1.38 21.70
N THR A 115 14.32 1.13 20.48
CA THR A 115 15.05 1.44 19.25
C THR A 115 14.30 2.44 18.40
N SER A 116 15.03 3.26 17.67
CA SER A 116 14.46 4.24 16.74
C SER A 116 15.37 4.42 15.54
N ARG A 117 14.79 4.85 14.41
CA ARG A 117 15.53 5.19 13.20
C ARG A 117 15.32 6.66 12.87
N ILE A 118 16.42 7.37 12.68
CA ILE A 118 16.45 8.74 12.19
C ILE A 118 16.85 8.70 10.72
N ASP A 119 15.94 9.05 9.82
CA ASP A 119 16.26 9.38 8.44
C ASP A 119 16.56 10.88 8.37
N LEU A 120 17.82 11.25 8.61
CA LEU A 120 18.27 12.63 8.75
C LEU A 120 18.54 13.24 7.37
N PRO A 121 17.72 14.18 6.87
CA PRO A 121 17.93 14.76 5.56
C PRO A 121 19.18 15.65 5.52
N ALA A 122 19.70 15.85 4.31
CA ALA A 122 20.68 16.91 4.06
C ALA A 122 20.08 18.29 4.36
N GLY A 123 20.92 19.22 4.78
CA GLY A 123 20.51 20.59 5.09
C GLY A 123 20.85 21.01 6.53
N PRO A 124 20.16 22.03 7.07
CA PRO A 124 20.49 22.62 8.36
C PRO A 124 20.20 21.72 9.57
N ALA A 125 20.63 22.16 10.75
CA ALA A 125 20.40 21.38 11.96
C ALA A 125 18.92 21.35 12.37
N GLN A 126 18.55 20.22 12.94
CA GLN A 126 17.20 19.82 13.27
C GLN A 126 17.16 19.35 14.73
N THR A 127 16.07 19.64 15.41
CA THR A 127 15.74 19.07 16.71
C THR A 127 15.05 17.74 16.48
N VAL A 128 15.78 16.66 16.68
CA VAL A 128 15.30 15.29 16.57
C VAL A 128 14.67 14.86 17.89
N LEU A 129 13.46 14.31 17.81
CA LEU A 129 12.70 13.77 18.92
C LEU A 129 12.54 12.26 18.74
N VAL A 130 13.07 11.50 19.69
CA VAL A 130 12.89 10.05 19.77
C VAL A 130 11.92 9.74 20.91
N PRO A 131 10.67 9.33 20.62
CA PRO A 131 9.71 8.99 21.66
C PRO A 131 10.22 7.86 22.56
N LEU A 132 10.14 8.07 23.87
CA LEU A 132 10.59 7.11 24.89
C LEU A 132 9.53 6.04 25.21
N THR A 133 8.36 6.15 24.58
CA THR A 133 7.34 5.10 24.48
C THR A 133 7.16 4.76 23.01
N ALA A 134 7.05 3.46 22.69
CA ALA A 134 6.87 3.00 21.32
C ALA A 134 5.74 3.76 20.60
N SER A 135 6.08 4.38 19.49
CA SER A 135 5.17 5.23 18.73
C SER A 135 5.57 5.22 17.26
N SER A 136 4.58 5.18 16.38
CA SER A 136 4.78 5.16 14.94
C SER A 136 3.60 5.82 14.25
N PRO A 137 3.68 6.11 12.94
CA PRO A 137 2.50 6.48 12.17
C PRO A 137 1.33 5.51 12.37
N LEU A 138 1.62 4.21 12.53
CA LEU A 138 0.60 3.18 12.67
C LEU A 138 -0.16 3.31 14.00
N SER A 139 0.49 3.73 15.09
CA SER A 139 -0.21 4.07 16.34
C SER A 139 -1.09 5.31 16.20
N GLN A 140 -0.82 6.16 15.21
CA GLN A 140 -1.66 7.28 14.79
C GLN A 140 -2.68 6.91 13.70
N GLY A 141 -2.85 5.63 13.38
CA GLY A 141 -3.85 5.11 12.44
C GLY A 141 -3.50 5.24 10.96
N MET A 142 -2.24 5.53 10.63
CA MET A 142 -1.77 5.73 9.25
C MET A 142 -0.50 4.91 8.96
N ARG A 143 -0.30 4.45 7.72
CA ARG A 143 0.89 3.65 7.37
C ARG A 143 2.16 4.49 7.28
N VAL A 144 2.03 5.72 6.79
CA VAL A 144 3.14 6.66 6.64
C VAL A 144 2.83 7.96 7.38
N GLY A 145 3.79 8.49 8.14
CA GLY A 145 3.62 9.73 8.89
C GLY A 145 3.78 10.98 8.01
N PRO A 146 3.36 12.17 8.48
CA PRO A 146 3.52 13.40 7.73
C PRO A 146 4.99 13.69 7.39
N PRO A 147 5.29 14.46 6.32
CA PRO A 147 6.64 14.82 5.95
C PRO A 147 7.45 15.42 7.11
N MET A 148 8.68 14.94 7.26
CA MET A 148 9.65 15.36 8.29
C MET A 148 10.93 15.88 7.63
N PRO A 149 11.64 16.86 8.25
CA PRO A 149 11.22 17.65 9.41
C PRO A 149 10.09 18.64 9.07
N TRP A 150 9.35 19.10 10.07
CA TRP A 150 8.45 20.24 9.92
C TRP A 150 8.96 21.48 10.69
N GLN A 151 8.39 22.64 10.37
CA GLN A 151 8.69 23.90 11.06
C GLN A 151 7.71 24.13 12.21
N HIS A 152 8.21 24.31 13.42
CA HIS A 152 7.43 24.62 14.62
C HIS A 152 8.10 25.76 15.40
N ASP A 153 7.40 26.87 15.58
CA ASP A 153 7.90 28.06 16.28
C ASP A 153 9.31 28.51 15.83
N GLY A 154 9.55 28.44 14.51
CA GLY A 154 10.83 28.80 13.90
C GLY A 154 11.93 27.73 13.99
N GLN A 155 11.63 26.55 14.54
CA GLN A 155 12.55 25.43 14.64
C GLN A 155 12.18 24.28 13.70
N ARG A 156 13.20 23.67 13.08
CA ARG A 156 13.07 22.42 12.33
C ARG A 156 13.01 21.25 13.31
N VAL A 157 11.90 20.52 13.34
CA VAL A 157 11.67 19.39 14.23
C VAL A 157 11.50 18.12 13.42
N LEU A 158 12.20 17.05 13.80
CA LEU A 158 12.11 15.72 13.20
C LEU A 158 11.63 14.76 14.28
N LEU A 159 10.38 14.28 14.18
CA LEU A 159 9.87 13.23 15.04
C LEU A 159 10.12 11.87 14.40
N THR A 160 10.83 10.99 15.11
CA THR A 160 11.06 9.61 14.66
C THR A 160 9.98 8.66 15.16
N SER A 161 9.92 7.46 14.57
CA SER A 161 9.24 6.33 15.21
C SER A 161 10.15 5.63 16.22
N SER A 162 9.57 4.96 17.21
CA SER A 162 10.28 4.09 18.14
C SER A 162 9.53 2.78 18.39
N GLU A 163 10.29 1.74 18.69
CA GLU A 163 9.83 0.37 18.93
C GLU A 163 10.55 -0.22 20.15
N GLY A 164 9.94 -1.24 20.77
CA GLY A 164 10.45 -1.84 21.99
C GLY A 164 10.01 -1.11 23.26
N GLU A 165 10.64 -1.45 24.37
CA GLU A 165 10.30 -0.94 25.71
C GLU A 165 11.61 -0.78 26.49
N VAL A 166 11.68 0.24 27.34
CA VAL A 166 12.81 0.46 28.25
C VAL A 166 12.29 0.98 29.59
N ASP A 167 12.84 0.52 30.72
CA ASP A 167 12.52 1.10 32.02
C ASP A 167 13.22 2.46 32.18
N LEU A 168 12.44 3.53 32.04
CA LEU A 168 12.95 4.90 32.05
C LEU A 168 13.60 5.30 33.38
N ARG A 169 13.35 4.59 34.49
CA ARG A 169 14.00 4.89 35.79
C ARG A 169 15.46 4.47 35.84
N GLN A 170 15.91 3.65 34.89
CA GLN A 170 17.20 2.98 34.93
C GLN A 170 17.84 2.84 33.54
N VAL A 171 17.91 3.95 32.80
CA VAL A 171 18.54 4.01 31.49
C VAL A 171 20.07 4.00 31.64
N VAL A 172 20.72 3.04 31.00
CA VAL A 172 22.16 2.80 31.09
C VAL A 172 22.93 3.49 29.98
N SER A 173 22.41 3.50 28.75
CA SER A 173 23.10 4.12 27.63
C SER A 173 22.18 4.48 26.47
N VAL A 174 22.65 5.40 25.64
CA VAL A 174 22.13 5.68 24.30
C VAL A 174 23.23 5.42 23.29
N THR A 175 22.94 4.65 22.26
CA THR A 175 23.86 4.40 21.16
C THR A 175 23.30 4.94 19.86
N LEU A 176 24.10 5.75 19.16
CA LEU A 176 23.87 6.15 17.77
C LEU A 176 24.74 5.25 16.88
N SER A 177 24.15 4.63 15.87
CA SER A 177 24.89 3.77 14.93
C SER A 177 24.40 3.96 13.50
N MET A 178 25.23 3.60 12.51
CA MET A 178 24.82 3.60 11.11
C MET A 178 24.80 2.16 10.58
N PRO A 179 23.71 1.70 9.93
CA PRO A 179 23.62 0.33 9.43
C PRO A 179 24.42 0.16 8.13
N ARG A 180 25.58 -0.51 8.21
CA ARG A 180 26.44 -0.87 7.06
C ARG A 180 26.69 0.28 6.06
N PRO A 181 27.21 1.44 6.49
CA PRO A 181 27.52 2.52 5.57
C PRO A 181 28.56 2.08 4.53
N LYS A 182 28.30 2.34 3.25
CA LYS A 182 29.20 1.97 2.14
C LYS A 182 30.43 2.87 1.98
N ALA A 183 30.39 4.03 2.63
CA ALA A 183 31.47 5.02 2.68
C ALA A 183 31.46 5.66 4.06
N ALA A 184 32.55 6.31 4.46
CA ALA A 184 32.56 7.10 5.69
C ALA A 184 31.46 8.17 5.63
N GLN A 185 30.65 8.27 6.67
CA GLN A 185 29.54 9.21 6.76
C GLN A 185 29.67 10.06 8.02
N SER A 186 29.22 11.30 7.95
CA SER A 186 29.38 12.26 9.04
C SER A 186 28.06 12.90 9.42
N ILE A 187 27.87 13.09 10.72
CA ILE A 187 26.84 13.97 11.28
C ILE A 187 27.51 15.08 12.07
N LEU A 188 26.83 16.22 12.18
CA LEU A 188 27.14 17.24 13.17
C LEU A 188 26.14 17.13 14.31
N VAL A 189 26.63 17.13 15.55
CA VAL A 189 25.83 17.03 16.78
C VAL A 189 26.16 18.19 17.72
N GLU A 190 25.14 18.81 18.29
CA GLU A 190 25.31 19.87 19.29
C GLU A 190 24.96 19.39 20.70
N ARG A 191 23.72 18.92 20.87
CA ARG A 191 23.11 18.67 22.17
C ARG A 191 22.43 17.30 22.19
N PHE A 192 22.55 16.64 23.34
CA PHE A 192 21.82 15.44 23.72
C PHE A 192 21.07 15.72 25.02
N GLY A 193 19.81 15.31 25.09
CA GLY A 193 18.95 15.59 26.24
C GLY A 193 17.65 14.83 26.23
N VAL A 194 16.71 15.28 27.05
CA VAL A 194 15.35 14.77 27.15
C VAL A 194 14.33 15.91 27.13
N GLN A 195 13.08 15.57 26.81
CA GLN A 195 11.92 16.44 26.85
C GLN A 195 10.90 15.84 27.80
N ASP A 196 10.42 16.62 28.76
CA ASP A 196 9.50 16.14 29.80
C ASP A 196 8.05 16.02 29.31
N ASP A 197 7.57 16.98 28.53
CA ASP A 197 6.21 16.99 27.97
C ASP A 197 6.11 16.36 26.58
N ASN A 198 4.90 16.08 26.10
CA ASN A 198 4.62 15.54 24.76
C ASN A 198 4.09 16.60 23.77
N VAL A 199 4.31 17.89 24.03
CA VAL A 199 3.72 18.99 23.24
C VAL A 199 4.15 18.92 21.78
N LEU A 200 5.46 18.73 21.53
CA LEU A 200 5.99 18.64 20.17
C LEU A 200 5.54 17.39 19.43
N GLN A 201 5.42 16.26 20.14
CA GLN A 201 4.92 15.02 19.57
C GLN A 201 3.46 15.17 19.16
N THR A 202 2.64 15.81 20.00
CA THR A 202 1.25 16.14 19.69
C THR A 202 1.16 17.13 18.53
N ALA A 203 1.96 18.19 18.56
CA ALA A 203 2.01 19.20 17.50
C ALA A 203 2.43 18.60 16.14
N ALA A 204 3.20 17.52 16.13
CA ALA A 204 3.54 16.78 14.91
C ALA A 204 2.30 16.35 14.13
N TYR A 205 1.25 15.94 14.86
CA TYR A 205 0.02 15.37 14.33
C TYR A 205 -1.20 16.31 14.39
N THR A 206 -1.10 17.46 15.07
CA THR A 206 -2.19 18.45 15.14
C THR A 206 -2.35 19.23 13.83
N GLY A 207 -3.60 19.43 13.41
CA GLY A 207 -3.99 20.29 12.31
C GLY A 207 -3.34 19.89 10.98
N LEU A 208 -3.15 18.59 10.75
CA LEU A 208 -2.58 18.05 9.51
C LEU A 208 -3.58 18.09 8.35
N ILE A 209 -4.87 17.95 8.61
CA ILE A 209 -5.88 17.74 7.56
C ILE A 209 -6.89 18.89 7.56
N ASP A 210 -7.09 19.52 6.40
CA ASP A 210 -8.07 20.60 6.24
C ASP A 210 -9.51 20.10 6.04
N GLY A 211 -10.47 21.03 5.93
CA GLY A 211 -11.89 20.70 5.72
C GLY A 211 -12.23 20.06 4.36
N TYR A 212 -11.24 19.93 3.47
CA TYR A 212 -11.33 19.21 2.20
C TYR A 212 -10.60 17.85 2.24
N GLY A 213 -9.97 17.49 3.36
CA GLY A 213 -9.21 16.25 3.51
C GLY A 213 -7.75 16.36 3.05
N GLN A 214 -7.25 17.57 2.77
CA GLN A 214 -5.90 17.77 2.23
C GLN A 214 -4.89 18.10 3.33
N PHE A 215 -3.64 17.73 3.10
CA PHE A 215 -2.54 18.07 4.01
C PHE A 215 -2.32 19.59 4.09
N THR A 216 -2.38 20.15 5.29
CA THR A 216 -2.34 21.60 5.55
C THR A 216 -0.97 22.22 5.31
N ARG A 217 0.11 21.50 5.62
CA ARG A 217 1.50 22.03 5.58
C ARG A 217 2.16 21.90 4.21
N GLY A 218 1.52 21.21 3.27
CA GLY A 218 1.98 21.08 1.88
C GLY A 218 1.37 22.13 0.95
N ARG A 219 2.04 22.36 -0.18
CA ARG A 219 1.53 23.14 -1.32
C ARG A 219 1.86 22.39 -2.61
N TRP A 220 0.88 22.28 -3.48
CA TRP A 220 1.02 21.66 -4.81
C TRP A 220 0.02 22.30 -5.77
N PRO A 221 0.21 22.15 -7.10
CA PRO A 221 -0.59 22.86 -8.10
C PRO A 221 -2.11 22.60 -8.02
N GLU A 222 -2.51 21.37 -7.69
CA GLU A 222 -3.90 20.92 -7.66
C GLU A 222 -4.62 21.20 -6.33
N LYS A 223 -3.93 21.76 -5.32
CA LYS A 223 -4.50 21.98 -3.99
C LYS A 223 -5.65 22.98 -4.04
N ILE A 224 -6.80 22.60 -3.47
CA ILE A 224 -8.00 23.43 -3.39
C ILE A 224 -8.05 24.21 -2.08
N SER A 225 -8.40 25.49 -2.11
CA SER A 225 -8.59 26.32 -0.91
C SER A 225 -10.02 26.85 -0.74
N SER A 226 -10.91 26.61 -1.69
CA SER A 226 -12.32 27.04 -1.61
C SER A 226 -13.25 26.24 -2.50
N ASP A 227 -14.55 26.28 -2.19
CA ASP A 227 -15.61 25.66 -3.01
C ASP A 227 -15.67 26.25 -4.43
N ASP A 228 -15.35 27.53 -4.59
CA ASP A 228 -15.29 28.17 -5.91
C ASP A 228 -14.14 27.62 -6.76
N GLN A 229 -12.98 27.37 -6.15
CA GLN A 229 -11.87 26.71 -6.85
C GLN A 229 -12.23 25.28 -7.25
N LEU A 230 -12.92 24.55 -6.38
CA LEU A 230 -13.40 23.20 -6.63
C LEU A 230 -14.35 23.17 -7.84
N LYS A 231 -15.37 24.03 -7.84
CA LYS A 231 -16.33 24.16 -8.95
C LYS A 231 -15.65 24.61 -10.25
N ALA A 232 -14.73 25.56 -10.17
CA ALA A 232 -13.98 26.02 -11.34
C ALA A 232 -13.07 24.93 -11.91
N ALA A 233 -12.48 24.09 -11.07
CA ALA A 233 -11.70 22.92 -11.52
C ALA A 233 -12.58 21.91 -12.27
N ALA A 234 -13.74 21.55 -11.69
CA ALA A 234 -14.70 20.66 -12.33
C ALA A 234 -15.20 21.20 -13.69
N GLN A 235 -15.48 22.51 -13.79
CA GLN A 235 -15.90 23.14 -15.05
C GLN A 235 -14.80 23.11 -16.12
N ARG A 236 -13.55 23.43 -15.76
CA ARG A 236 -12.41 23.36 -16.68
C ARG A 236 -12.20 21.95 -17.20
N GLU A 237 -12.24 20.97 -16.31
CA GLU A 237 -12.14 19.57 -16.68
C GLU A 237 -13.28 19.15 -17.61
N GLN A 238 -14.53 19.47 -17.29
CA GLN A 238 -15.67 19.12 -18.14
C GLN A 238 -15.52 19.64 -19.57
N GLN A 239 -14.98 20.85 -19.74
CA GLN A 239 -14.71 21.40 -21.07
C GLN A 239 -13.60 20.64 -21.81
N GLN A 240 -12.56 20.22 -21.10
CA GLN A 240 -11.48 19.39 -21.67
C GLN A 240 -11.99 18.01 -22.08
N LEU A 241 -12.76 17.34 -21.22
CA LEU A 241 -13.31 16.01 -21.47
C LEU A 241 -14.17 16.01 -22.74
N LYS A 242 -14.98 17.05 -23.00
CA LYS A 242 -15.74 17.18 -24.26
C LYS A 242 -14.84 17.08 -25.49
N GLY A 243 -13.69 17.75 -25.48
CA GLY A 243 -12.72 17.69 -26.57
C GLY A 243 -12.11 16.30 -26.72
N TRP A 244 -11.67 15.71 -25.61
CA TRP A 244 -11.05 14.38 -25.63
C TRP A 244 -12.02 13.26 -26.00
N LEU A 245 -13.28 13.34 -25.59
CA LEU A 245 -14.33 12.39 -25.99
C LEU A 245 -14.66 12.52 -27.48
N ALA A 246 -14.68 13.73 -28.03
CA ALA A 246 -14.86 13.93 -29.46
C ALA A 246 -13.70 13.32 -30.28
N GLU A 247 -12.48 13.30 -29.74
CA GLU A 247 -11.35 12.57 -30.34
C GLU A 247 -11.49 11.05 -30.19
N GLN A 248 -11.89 10.56 -29.00
CA GLN A 248 -12.13 9.13 -28.76
C GLN A 248 -13.19 8.56 -29.69
N GLY A 249 -14.27 9.30 -29.96
CA GLY A 249 -15.33 8.89 -30.87
C GLY A 249 -14.88 8.69 -32.33
N LYS A 250 -13.67 9.14 -32.70
CA LYS A 250 -13.07 8.88 -34.02
C LYS A 250 -12.33 7.55 -34.09
N LEU A 251 -12.07 6.92 -32.95
CA LEU A 251 -11.37 5.65 -32.91
C LEU A 251 -12.31 4.53 -33.34
N LYS A 252 -11.78 3.62 -34.15
CA LYS A 252 -12.50 2.46 -34.64
C LYS A 252 -12.61 1.43 -33.52
N ARG A 253 -13.73 1.48 -32.78
CA ARG A 253 -14.07 0.51 -31.74
C ARG A 253 -15.48 -0.01 -31.91
N ASP A 254 -15.74 -1.19 -31.37
CA ASP A 254 -17.07 -1.75 -31.26
C ASP A 254 -17.80 -1.24 -30.00
N THR A 255 -19.04 -1.72 -29.81
CA THR A 255 -19.90 -1.36 -28.66
C THR A 255 -19.19 -1.58 -27.32
N TYR A 256 -18.37 -2.64 -27.21
CA TYR A 256 -17.74 -3.07 -25.96
C TYR A 256 -16.32 -2.53 -25.78
N GLY A 257 -15.85 -1.66 -26.68
CA GLY A 257 -14.52 -1.06 -26.66
C GLY A 257 -13.42 -1.90 -27.30
N GLY A 258 -13.78 -2.98 -28.01
CA GLY A 258 -12.88 -3.78 -28.84
C GLY A 258 -12.43 -3.02 -30.07
N VAL A 259 -11.21 -3.26 -30.52
CA VAL A 259 -10.59 -2.54 -31.63
C VAL A 259 -11.09 -3.09 -32.97
N THR A 260 -11.70 -2.25 -33.80
CA THR A 260 -12.22 -2.65 -35.12
C THR A 260 -11.26 -2.29 -36.26
N GLY A 261 -11.42 -2.95 -37.41
CA GLY A 261 -10.58 -2.73 -38.60
C GLY A 261 -9.40 -3.69 -38.77
N GLY A 262 -9.16 -4.57 -37.78
CA GLY A 262 -8.32 -5.75 -37.93
C GLY A 262 -9.12 -6.97 -38.42
N THR A 263 -8.47 -8.14 -38.45
CA THR A 263 -9.15 -9.41 -38.70
C THR A 263 -10.00 -9.77 -37.48
N ALA A 264 -11.33 -9.78 -37.62
CA ALA A 264 -12.22 -10.17 -36.54
C ALA A 264 -12.05 -11.65 -36.15
N PHE A 265 -12.46 -11.97 -34.93
CA PHE A 265 -12.72 -13.31 -34.44
C PHE A 265 -14.21 -13.65 -34.62
N GLU A 266 -14.58 -14.91 -34.35
CA GLU A 266 -16.00 -15.28 -34.26
C GLU A 266 -16.67 -14.54 -33.09
N ALA A 267 -17.77 -13.85 -33.39
CA ALA A 267 -18.63 -13.18 -32.41
C ALA A 267 -19.48 -14.23 -31.68
N LYS A 268 -19.37 -14.29 -30.34
CA LYS A 268 -20.07 -15.28 -29.50
C LYS A 268 -21.03 -14.66 -28.48
N GLY A 269 -21.23 -13.35 -28.52
CA GLY A 269 -22.16 -12.64 -27.64
C GLY A 269 -21.65 -12.39 -26.22
N PHE A 270 -20.46 -12.90 -25.85
CA PHE A 270 -19.82 -12.67 -24.56
C PHE A 270 -18.32 -12.48 -24.71
N PHE A 271 -17.68 -11.87 -23.71
CA PHE A 271 -16.23 -11.80 -23.63
C PHE A 271 -15.63 -13.21 -23.55
N ARG A 272 -14.52 -13.40 -24.25
CA ARG A 272 -13.78 -14.67 -24.24
C ARG A 272 -12.30 -14.45 -24.49
N THR A 273 -11.52 -15.52 -24.39
CA THR A 273 -10.09 -15.50 -24.74
C THR A 273 -9.86 -16.27 -26.04
N GLU A 274 -8.90 -15.82 -26.84
CA GLU A 274 -8.41 -16.57 -28.00
C GLU A 274 -6.95 -16.24 -28.26
N LYS A 275 -6.18 -17.23 -28.71
CA LYS A 275 -4.80 -17.07 -29.13
C LYS A 275 -4.72 -17.01 -30.65
N ARG A 276 -4.02 -16.02 -31.20
CA ARG A 276 -3.74 -15.88 -32.63
C ARG A 276 -2.28 -15.48 -32.82
N ASP A 277 -1.58 -16.19 -33.71
CA ASP A 277 -0.18 -15.92 -34.07
C ASP A 277 0.76 -15.76 -32.85
N GLY A 278 0.58 -16.61 -31.84
CA GLY A 278 1.40 -16.60 -30.62
C GLY A 278 0.96 -15.60 -29.55
N ARG A 279 0.02 -14.68 -29.83
CA ARG A 279 -0.51 -13.70 -28.88
C ARG A 279 -1.90 -14.07 -28.39
N TRP A 280 -2.11 -13.92 -27.08
CA TRP A 280 -3.42 -14.00 -26.46
C TRP A 280 -4.17 -12.67 -26.61
N PHE A 281 -5.49 -12.78 -26.80
CA PHE A 281 -6.42 -11.66 -26.85
C PHE A 281 -7.60 -11.95 -25.92
N LEU A 282 -8.14 -10.89 -25.30
CA LEU A 282 -9.57 -10.88 -25.00
C LEU A 282 -10.31 -10.57 -26.30
N VAL A 283 -11.50 -11.15 -26.45
CA VAL A 283 -12.37 -10.96 -27.61
C VAL A 283 -13.71 -10.47 -27.10
N THR A 284 -14.19 -9.37 -27.67
CA THR A 284 -15.49 -8.79 -27.30
C THR A 284 -16.65 -9.70 -27.74
N PRO A 285 -17.87 -9.46 -27.22
CA PRO A 285 -19.08 -10.09 -27.71
C PRO A 285 -19.28 -10.04 -29.23
N GLU A 286 -18.83 -8.96 -29.88
CA GLU A 286 -18.89 -8.73 -31.33
C GLU A 286 -17.71 -9.35 -32.10
N GLY A 287 -16.79 -10.05 -31.43
CA GLY A 287 -15.69 -10.75 -32.07
C GLY A 287 -14.47 -9.88 -32.34
N ASN A 288 -14.33 -8.71 -31.71
CA ASN A 288 -13.16 -7.84 -31.95
C ASN A 288 -12.08 -8.03 -30.88
N PRO A 289 -10.79 -7.90 -31.23
CA PRO A 289 -9.70 -7.89 -30.27
C PRO A 289 -9.89 -6.82 -29.19
N PHE A 290 -9.69 -7.20 -27.93
CA PHE A 290 -9.80 -6.34 -26.77
C PHE A 290 -8.53 -6.43 -25.93
N TYR A 291 -8.00 -5.28 -25.53
CA TYR A 291 -6.95 -5.19 -24.53
C TYR A 291 -7.50 -4.37 -23.37
N SER A 292 -7.60 -4.99 -22.19
CA SER A 292 -8.31 -4.41 -21.06
C SER A 292 -7.44 -3.37 -20.36
N LEU A 293 -7.76 -2.09 -20.53
CA LEU A 293 -7.15 -0.97 -19.82
C LEU A 293 -8.16 -0.53 -18.75
N GLY A 294 -7.90 -0.94 -17.50
CA GLY A 294 -8.84 -0.79 -16.40
C GLY A 294 -8.40 0.17 -15.30
N VAL A 295 -9.35 0.61 -14.50
CA VAL A 295 -9.13 1.35 -13.24
C VAL A 295 -9.95 0.68 -12.13
N ASN A 296 -9.29 0.25 -11.06
CA ASN A 296 -9.92 -0.32 -9.88
C ASN A 296 -10.44 0.77 -8.94
N ALA A 297 -11.43 0.39 -8.11
CA ALA A 297 -12.02 1.21 -7.04
C ALA A 297 -12.48 2.60 -7.51
N VAL A 298 -13.24 2.65 -8.59
CA VAL A 298 -13.95 3.86 -9.01
C VAL A 298 -15.21 3.98 -8.15
N THR A 299 -15.08 4.65 -7.00
CA THR A 299 -16.15 4.75 -5.99
C THR A 299 -16.28 6.15 -5.42
N ALA A 300 -17.51 6.56 -5.08
CA ALA A 300 -17.82 7.81 -4.40
C ALA A 300 -17.45 7.81 -2.90
N GLU A 301 -17.05 6.66 -2.34
CA GLU A 301 -16.88 6.47 -0.89
C GLU A 301 -15.43 6.19 -0.45
N GLY A 302 -14.45 6.51 -1.30
CA GLY A 302 -13.03 6.20 -1.05
C GLY A 302 -12.33 7.11 -0.04
N GLY A 303 -13.00 8.16 0.46
CA GLY A 303 -12.39 9.21 1.30
C GLY A 303 -12.51 8.99 2.81
N ARG A 304 -12.90 7.79 3.25
CA ARG A 304 -13.21 7.47 4.65
C ARG A 304 -11.96 7.30 5.52
N THR A 305 -11.92 8.02 6.64
CA THR A 305 -10.88 7.90 7.67
C THR A 305 -11.47 8.03 9.08
N TYR A 306 -10.93 7.30 10.07
CA TYR A 306 -11.38 7.41 11.46
C TYR A 306 -11.01 8.77 12.06
N VAL A 307 -11.97 9.45 12.68
CA VAL A 307 -11.75 10.78 13.28
C VAL A 307 -11.83 10.74 14.80
N GLU A 308 -12.53 9.76 15.37
CA GLU A 308 -12.68 9.62 16.81
C GLU A 308 -11.33 9.42 17.51
N GLY A 309 -11.05 10.25 18.51
CA GLY A 309 -9.79 10.25 19.25
C GLY A 309 -8.62 10.90 18.48
N ARG A 310 -8.83 11.34 17.24
CA ARG A 310 -7.86 12.08 16.40
C ARG A 310 -8.38 13.45 16.01
N GLU A 311 -9.38 14.00 16.69
CA GLU A 311 -10.05 15.25 16.27
C GLU A 311 -9.07 16.41 16.09
N SER A 312 -8.03 16.50 16.94
CA SER A 312 -6.99 17.54 16.84
C SER A 312 -6.17 17.47 15.54
N MET A 313 -6.15 16.33 14.84
CA MET A 313 -5.49 16.16 13.56
C MET A 313 -6.19 16.95 12.44
N PHE A 314 -7.47 17.24 12.61
CA PHE A 314 -8.30 17.88 11.59
C PHE A 314 -8.55 19.34 11.98
N THR A 315 -8.23 20.29 11.10
CA THR A 315 -8.48 21.72 11.37
C THR A 315 -9.97 22.06 11.28
N ALA A 316 -10.74 21.25 10.55
CA ALA A 316 -12.17 21.41 10.40
C ALA A 316 -12.84 20.05 10.16
N LEU A 317 -13.87 19.77 10.95
CA LEU A 317 -14.77 18.64 10.81
C LEU A 317 -16.21 19.20 10.89
N PRO A 318 -17.17 18.70 10.09
CA PRO A 318 -18.53 19.25 10.12
C PRO A 318 -19.18 19.10 11.49
N GLU A 319 -19.88 20.14 11.94
CA GLU A 319 -20.74 20.11 13.13
C GLU A 319 -21.97 19.22 12.88
N ALA A 320 -22.62 18.72 13.95
CA ALA A 320 -23.67 17.72 13.86
C ALA A 320 -24.88 18.11 12.99
N GLN A 321 -25.20 19.40 12.87
CA GLN A 321 -26.32 19.91 12.06
C GLN A 321 -25.89 20.47 10.70
N ALA A 322 -24.59 20.46 10.37
CA ALA A 322 -24.12 20.94 9.08
C ALA A 322 -24.55 19.98 7.95
N PRO A 323 -24.83 20.46 6.73
CA PRO A 323 -25.23 19.59 5.60
C PRO A 323 -24.26 18.44 5.33
N LEU A 324 -22.96 18.65 5.56
CA LEU A 324 -21.92 17.64 5.35
C LEU A 324 -21.83 16.59 6.48
N ALA A 325 -22.55 16.76 7.60
CA ALA A 325 -22.55 15.80 8.71
C ALA A 325 -23.10 14.42 8.31
N GLN A 326 -23.87 14.35 7.23
CA GLN A 326 -24.35 13.09 6.66
C GLN A 326 -23.23 12.14 6.19
N TYR A 327 -22.00 12.65 6.02
CA TYR A 327 -20.83 11.87 5.60
C TYR A 327 -20.01 11.31 6.77
N TYR A 328 -20.51 11.42 8.01
CA TYR A 328 -20.02 10.62 9.11
C TYR A 328 -20.61 9.21 9.08
N GLY A 329 -19.85 8.26 9.60
CA GLY A 329 -20.39 6.96 10.00
C GLY A 329 -19.58 6.38 11.17
N GLN A 330 -19.86 5.11 11.49
CA GLN A 330 -19.11 4.36 12.49
C GLN A 330 -18.69 3.01 11.91
N GLY A 331 -17.58 2.47 12.41
CA GLY A 331 -17.04 1.21 11.92
C GLY A 331 -16.07 0.57 12.90
N ASN A 332 -15.71 -0.66 12.61
CA ASN A 332 -14.66 -1.39 13.33
C ASN A 332 -13.88 -2.25 12.34
N ASN A 333 -12.61 -1.95 12.15
CA ASN A 333 -11.65 -2.70 11.35
C ASN A 333 -10.60 -3.41 12.24
N GLN A 334 -10.89 -3.64 13.53
CA GLN A 334 -10.10 -4.54 14.37
C GLN A 334 -10.52 -5.99 14.08
N ASP A 335 -10.17 -6.46 12.88
CA ASP A 335 -10.53 -7.78 12.34
C ASP A 335 -9.55 -8.90 12.71
N GLY A 336 -8.42 -8.56 13.36
CA GLY A 336 -7.38 -9.50 13.73
C GLY A 336 -6.42 -9.87 12.60
N ASN A 337 -6.63 -9.32 11.40
CA ASN A 337 -5.77 -9.53 10.25
C ASN A 337 -4.45 -8.78 10.38
N GLY A 338 -3.42 -9.23 9.65
CA GLY A 338 -2.12 -8.56 9.63
C GLY A 338 -2.21 -7.11 9.15
N SER A 339 -3.18 -6.78 8.29
CA SER A 339 -3.46 -5.42 7.80
C SER A 339 -3.90 -4.44 8.90
N SER A 340 -4.38 -4.94 10.05
CA SER A 340 -4.88 -4.12 11.16
C SER A 340 -4.06 -4.26 12.45
N LEU A 341 -3.13 -5.22 12.49
CA LEU A 341 -2.33 -5.51 13.68
C LEU A 341 -1.48 -4.30 14.07
N GLY A 342 -1.53 -3.91 15.35
CA GLY A 342 -0.77 -2.78 15.90
C GLY A 342 -1.29 -1.39 15.50
N ARG A 343 -2.39 -1.31 14.75
CA ARG A 343 -2.97 -0.04 14.28
C ARG A 343 -3.83 0.64 15.35
N GLY A 344 -3.49 1.88 15.67
CA GLY A 344 -4.34 2.78 16.45
C GLY A 344 -5.51 3.30 15.62
N PHE A 345 -6.58 3.74 16.28
CA PHE A 345 -7.72 4.40 15.62
C PHE A 345 -8.35 3.57 14.48
N ALA A 346 -8.46 2.25 14.67
CA ALA A 346 -9.05 1.32 13.70
C ALA A 346 -10.56 1.04 13.93
N LYS A 347 -11.21 1.81 14.81
CA LYS A 347 -12.65 1.72 15.11
C LYS A 347 -13.19 3.06 15.62
N GLY A 348 -14.50 3.20 15.58
CA GLY A 348 -15.22 4.39 16.06
C GLY A 348 -15.80 5.20 14.92
N ARG A 349 -16.02 6.50 15.17
CA ARG A 349 -16.54 7.43 14.18
C ARG A 349 -15.51 7.74 13.09
N TRP A 350 -15.94 7.69 11.84
CA TRP A 350 -15.17 8.06 10.66
C TRP A 350 -15.90 9.15 9.86
N PHE A 351 -15.16 9.88 9.03
CA PHE A 351 -15.69 10.88 8.10
C PHE A 351 -15.18 10.62 6.68
N ASP A 352 -16.05 10.83 5.69
CA ASP A 352 -15.71 10.69 4.26
C ASP A 352 -15.47 12.06 3.61
N PHE A 353 -14.19 12.44 3.48
CA PHE A 353 -13.83 13.72 2.87
C PHE A 353 -14.10 13.76 1.36
N TYR A 354 -13.97 12.62 0.67
CA TYR A 354 -14.21 12.56 -0.77
C TYR A 354 -15.70 12.73 -1.06
N ALA A 355 -16.57 11.98 -0.38
CA ALA A 355 -18.02 12.13 -0.55
C ALA A 355 -18.49 13.56 -0.19
N ALA A 356 -17.90 14.20 0.83
CA ALA A 356 -18.18 15.60 1.15
C ALA A 356 -17.71 16.57 0.04
N ASN A 357 -16.57 16.31 -0.61
CA ASN A 357 -16.11 17.08 -1.76
C ASN A 357 -16.97 16.85 -3.00
N LEU A 358 -17.45 15.62 -3.21
CA LEU A 358 -18.41 15.31 -4.25
C LEU A 358 -19.73 16.05 -4.01
N HIS A 359 -20.21 16.17 -2.78
CA HIS A 359 -21.37 17.01 -2.46
C HIS A 359 -21.15 18.46 -2.88
N ARG A 360 -19.99 19.04 -2.59
CA ARG A 360 -19.66 20.43 -2.95
C ARG A 360 -19.68 20.67 -4.47
N SER A 361 -19.27 19.67 -5.27
CA SER A 361 -19.17 19.74 -6.74
C SER A 361 -20.43 19.30 -7.49
N TYR A 362 -21.11 18.28 -6.99
CA TYR A 362 -22.21 17.57 -7.66
C TYR A 362 -23.54 17.67 -6.90
N ALA A 363 -23.68 18.63 -5.99
CA ALA A 363 -24.99 18.98 -5.44
C ALA A 363 -26.02 19.24 -6.55
N SER A 364 -27.26 18.81 -6.34
CA SER A 364 -28.38 19.10 -7.25
C SER A 364 -28.46 20.60 -7.53
N PRO A 365 -28.53 21.04 -8.79
CA PRO A 365 -28.60 22.45 -9.12
C PRO A 365 -29.91 23.05 -8.60
N CYS A 366 -29.84 24.27 -8.04
CA CYS A 366 -31.04 25.05 -7.77
C CYS A 366 -31.76 25.37 -9.09
N ALA A 367 -33.09 25.31 -9.11
CA ALA A 367 -33.86 25.74 -10.27
C ALA A 367 -33.51 27.19 -10.61
N ALA A 368 -33.10 27.44 -11.86
CA ALA A 368 -32.84 28.79 -12.33
C ALA A 368 -34.15 29.59 -12.32
N PRO A 369 -34.15 30.88 -11.93
CA PRO A 369 -35.32 31.72 -12.10
C PRO A 369 -35.71 31.75 -13.58
N SER A 370 -36.98 31.48 -13.88
CA SER A 370 -37.52 31.71 -15.22
C SER A 370 -37.93 33.18 -15.37
N ALA A 371 -38.05 33.66 -16.61
CA ALA A 371 -38.47 35.05 -16.88
C ALA A 371 -39.88 35.39 -16.35
N GLU A 372 -40.66 34.38 -15.95
CA GLU A 372 -42.08 34.52 -15.58
C GLU A 372 -42.36 34.22 -14.09
N GLN A 373 -41.42 33.65 -13.33
CA GLN A 373 -41.61 33.30 -11.91
C GLN A 373 -40.33 33.47 -11.09
N ALA A 374 -40.45 34.02 -9.88
CA ALA A 374 -39.36 34.03 -8.90
C ALA A 374 -38.91 32.58 -8.62
N ALA A 375 -37.60 32.34 -8.55
CA ALA A 375 -37.08 31.00 -8.25
C ALA A 375 -37.65 30.52 -6.91
N PRO A 376 -38.23 29.31 -6.83
CA PRO A 376 -38.63 28.73 -5.55
C PRO A 376 -37.41 28.62 -4.63
N ALA A 377 -37.63 28.62 -3.31
CA ALA A 377 -36.58 28.39 -2.34
C ALA A 377 -35.83 27.10 -2.71
N CYS A 378 -34.52 27.20 -2.90
CA CYS A 378 -33.73 26.05 -3.32
C CYS A 378 -33.82 24.95 -2.27
N PRO A 379 -34.19 23.70 -2.64
CA PRO A 379 -34.18 22.60 -1.69
C PRO A 379 -32.75 22.39 -1.15
N ALA A 380 -32.64 21.73 0.00
CA ALA A 380 -31.34 21.35 0.53
C ALA A 380 -30.58 20.55 -0.54
N ALA A 381 -29.35 20.99 -0.84
CA ALA A 381 -28.49 20.32 -1.80
C ALA A 381 -28.31 18.84 -1.42
N THR A 382 -28.52 17.95 -2.38
CA THR A 382 -28.24 16.51 -2.24
C THR A 382 -27.21 16.09 -3.28
N PHE A 383 -26.38 15.10 -2.95
CA PHE A 383 -25.37 14.58 -3.88
C PHE A 383 -26.05 13.88 -5.07
N ASP A 384 -25.76 14.37 -6.29
CA ASP A 384 -26.22 13.77 -7.53
C ASP A 384 -25.25 12.65 -7.98
N ALA A 385 -25.51 11.44 -7.50
CA ALA A 385 -24.70 10.27 -7.81
C ALA A 385 -24.66 9.95 -9.32
N ALA A 386 -25.78 10.14 -10.05
CA ALA A 386 -25.85 9.86 -11.47
C ALA A 386 -24.96 10.83 -12.27
N ARG A 387 -24.91 12.10 -11.88
CA ARG A 387 -24.02 13.09 -12.50
C ARG A 387 -22.54 12.76 -12.25
N TRP A 388 -22.18 12.37 -11.04
CA TRP A 388 -20.81 11.92 -10.74
C TRP A 388 -20.44 10.64 -11.50
N GLN A 389 -21.37 9.68 -11.58
CA GLN A 389 -21.17 8.43 -12.33
C GLN A 389 -20.95 8.72 -13.82
N GLY A 390 -21.80 9.56 -14.42
CA GLY A 390 -21.66 9.99 -15.81
C GLY A 390 -20.32 10.68 -16.07
N HIS A 391 -19.92 11.61 -15.20
CA HIS A 391 -18.64 12.33 -15.30
C HIS A 391 -17.43 11.41 -15.11
N SER A 392 -17.51 10.44 -14.19
CA SER A 392 -16.46 9.46 -13.98
C SER A 392 -16.29 8.53 -15.19
N LEU A 393 -17.39 8.10 -15.83
CA LEU A 393 -17.31 7.36 -17.08
C LEU A 393 -16.75 8.21 -18.23
N ASP A 394 -17.11 9.49 -18.30
CA ASP A 394 -16.54 10.44 -19.26
C ASP A 394 -15.03 10.59 -19.09
N ARG A 395 -14.54 10.69 -17.85
CA ARG A 395 -13.10 10.67 -17.51
C ARG A 395 -12.42 9.42 -18.04
N LEU A 396 -12.88 8.25 -17.62
CA LEU A 396 -12.25 6.97 -18.00
C LEU A 396 -12.14 6.83 -19.53
N GLN A 397 -13.24 7.07 -20.25
CA GLN A 397 -13.26 7.01 -21.70
C GLN A 397 -12.36 8.06 -22.34
N ALA A 398 -12.40 9.31 -21.89
CA ALA A 398 -11.55 10.40 -22.40
C ALA A 398 -10.05 10.10 -22.20
N TRP A 399 -9.70 9.49 -21.06
CA TRP A 399 -8.35 9.08 -20.69
C TRP A 399 -7.92 7.74 -21.35
N GLY A 400 -8.77 7.18 -22.22
CA GLY A 400 -8.45 5.99 -23.00
C GLY A 400 -8.56 4.68 -22.25
N PHE A 401 -9.11 4.67 -21.03
CA PHE A 401 -9.53 3.44 -20.39
C PHE A 401 -10.79 2.90 -21.08
N ASN A 402 -10.90 1.58 -21.15
CA ASN A 402 -12.02 0.86 -21.76
C ASN A 402 -12.61 -0.19 -20.82
N THR A 403 -12.12 -0.28 -19.59
CA THR A 403 -12.59 -1.23 -18.59
C THR A 403 -12.82 -0.53 -17.25
N LEU A 404 -13.95 -0.80 -16.62
CA LEU A 404 -14.18 -0.53 -15.20
C LEU A 404 -13.62 -1.71 -14.39
N GLY A 405 -12.57 -1.47 -13.63
CA GLY A 405 -11.88 -2.49 -12.85
C GLY A 405 -12.67 -2.89 -11.60
N ASN A 406 -12.05 -3.75 -10.81
CA ASN A 406 -12.63 -4.34 -9.61
C ASN A 406 -13.03 -3.28 -8.56
N TRP A 407 -14.01 -3.60 -7.71
CA TRP A 407 -14.48 -2.74 -6.60
C TRP A 407 -15.02 -1.35 -6.98
N SER A 408 -15.49 -1.19 -8.21
CA SER A 408 -16.11 0.06 -8.66
C SER A 408 -17.61 0.10 -8.34
N ASP A 409 -18.17 1.31 -8.18
CA ASP A 409 -19.58 1.49 -7.82
C ASP A 409 -20.52 0.84 -8.85
N ASN A 410 -21.51 0.08 -8.37
CA ASN A 410 -22.45 -0.66 -9.23
C ASN A 410 -23.21 0.25 -10.22
N GLY A 411 -23.50 1.50 -9.85
CA GLY A 411 -24.18 2.45 -10.74
C GLY A 411 -23.37 2.88 -11.96
N LEU A 412 -22.06 2.58 -12.01
CA LEU A 412 -21.21 2.81 -13.19
C LEU A 412 -21.39 1.74 -14.27
N GLN A 413 -22.05 0.62 -13.96
CA GLN A 413 -22.31 -0.50 -14.88
C GLN A 413 -23.46 -0.16 -15.85
N ALA A 414 -23.36 0.99 -16.52
CA ALA A 414 -24.40 1.62 -17.31
C ALA A 414 -24.35 1.27 -18.81
N GLN A 415 -23.86 0.07 -19.17
CA GLN A 415 -23.70 -0.37 -20.57
C GLN A 415 -22.91 0.64 -21.44
N ARG A 416 -21.85 1.22 -20.88
CA ARG A 416 -20.96 2.20 -21.55
C ARG A 416 -19.50 1.74 -21.65
N VAL A 417 -19.06 0.96 -20.67
CA VAL A 417 -17.69 0.49 -20.50
C VAL A 417 -17.77 -0.95 -20.00
N ALA A 418 -16.95 -1.84 -20.56
CA ALA A 418 -16.86 -3.21 -20.08
C ALA A 418 -16.36 -3.23 -18.62
N TYR A 419 -16.72 -4.24 -17.83
CA TYR A 419 -16.39 -4.23 -16.41
C TYR A 419 -16.00 -5.61 -15.87
N THR A 420 -15.42 -5.63 -14.67
CA THR A 420 -15.05 -6.85 -13.93
C THR A 420 -15.61 -6.83 -12.52
N LEU A 421 -15.94 -7.99 -11.96
CA LEU A 421 -16.47 -8.12 -10.60
C LEU A 421 -15.61 -9.05 -9.72
N PRO A 422 -15.59 -8.87 -8.39
CA PRO A 422 -14.98 -9.83 -7.49
C PRO A 422 -15.98 -10.92 -7.07
N LEU A 423 -15.49 -12.14 -6.88
CA LEU A 423 -16.12 -13.14 -6.03
C LEU A 423 -15.48 -13.02 -4.66
N SER A 424 -16.08 -12.23 -3.77
CA SER A 424 -15.63 -12.12 -2.38
C SER A 424 -16.20 -13.28 -1.58
N ILE A 425 -15.40 -14.33 -1.40
CA ILE A 425 -15.81 -15.54 -0.70
C ILE A 425 -15.52 -15.34 0.78
N GLY A 426 -16.56 -14.99 1.53
CA GLY A 426 -16.52 -14.89 2.98
C GLY A 426 -17.53 -15.83 3.62
N GLY A 427 -17.16 -16.46 4.74
CA GLY A 427 -18.03 -17.38 5.44
C GLY A 427 -17.40 -17.92 6.72
N ASP A 428 -18.18 -18.71 7.45
CA ASP A 428 -17.73 -19.45 8.64
C ASP A 428 -17.21 -20.83 8.23
N TYR A 429 -16.05 -20.83 7.56
CA TYR A 429 -15.27 -22.02 7.24
C TYR A 429 -13.93 -21.99 7.97
N THR A 430 -13.31 -23.15 8.13
CA THR A 430 -11.96 -23.21 8.68
C THR A 430 -10.96 -22.55 7.73
N SER A 431 -9.94 -21.90 8.30
CA SER A 431 -8.84 -21.29 7.55
C SER A 431 -7.50 -21.73 8.11
N ILE A 432 -6.45 -21.57 7.31
CA ILE A 432 -5.10 -22.05 7.59
C ILE A 432 -4.15 -20.88 7.51
N SER A 433 -3.46 -20.63 8.62
CA SER A 433 -2.44 -19.60 8.68
C SER A 433 -1.21 -20.03 7.88
N THR A 434 -0.66 -19.11 7.09
CA THR A 434 0.67 -19.26 6.48
C THR A 434 1.72 -18.42 7.21
N GLY A 435 1.35 -17.78 8.31
CA GLY A 435 2.18 -16.75 8.96
C GLY A 435 2.16 -15.40 8.23
N MET A 436 1.40 -15.29 7.13
CA MET A 436 1.19 -14.05 6.37
C MET A 436 -0.30 -13.80 6.13
N ASP A 437 -1.09 -13.83 7.20
CA ASP A 437 -2.54 -13.67 7.12
C ASP A 437 -2.91 -12.18 7.03
N TRP A 438 -2.34 -11.48 6.04
CA TRP A 438 -2.43 -10.03 5.91
C TRP A 438 -3.87 -9.57 5.69
N TRP A 439 -4.59 -10.20 4.76
CA TRP A 439 -6.01 -10.00 4.50
C TRP A 439 -6.91 -11.04 5.19
N GLY A 440 -6.29 -11.99 5.90
CA GLY A 440 -6.92 -13.18 6.46
C GLY A 440 -6.13 -14.44 6.13
N ALA A 441 -6.40 -15.49 6.89
CA ALA A 441 -5.82 -16.82 6.67
C ALA A 441 -6.43 -17.50 5.43
N MET A 442 -5.72 -18.48 4.87
CA MET A 442 -6.14 -19.19 3.65
C MET A 442 -7.42 -20.01 3.91
N PRO A 443 -8.52 -19.83 3.14
CA PRO A 443 -9.71 -20.67 3.26
C PRO A 443 -9.40 -22.16 3.07
N ASP A 444 -9.93 -23.04 3.92
CA ASP A 444 -9.80 -24.49 3.75
C ASP A 444 -10.82 -24.98 2.69
N PRO A 445 -10.39 -25.37 1.48
CA PRO A 445 -11.29 -25.77 0.41
C PRO A 445 -11.86 -27.17 0.62
N PHE A 446 -11.37 -27.94 1.59
CA PHE A 446 -11.91 -29.24 1.95
C PHE A 446 -13.03 -29.14 2.98
N ASP A 447 -13.25 -27.96 3.57
CA ASP A 447 -14.40 -27.68 4.42
C ASP A 447 -15.66 -27.52 3.55
N PRO A 448 -16.72 -28.35 3.73
CA PRO A 448 -17.97 -28.19 2.98
C PRO A 448 -18.59 -26.79 3.12
N ARG A 449 -18.31 -26.09 4.23
CA ARG A 449 -18.77 -24.72 4.47
C ARG A 449 -18.11 -23.72 3.52
N PHE A 450 -16.88 -23.99 3.07
CA PHE A 450 -16.24 -23.19 2.02
C PHE A 450 -17.03 -23.30 0.72
N ALA A 451 -17.39 -24.51 0.29
CA ALA A 451 -18.18 -24.70 -0.93
C ALA A 451 -19.55 -23.99 -0.85
N MET A 452 -20.22 -24.04 0.31
CA MET A 452 -21.46 -23.28 0.54
C MET A 452 -21.25 -21.76 0.47
N ALA A 453 -20.15 -21.26 1.04
CA ALA A 453 -19.80 -19.85 0.97
C ALA A 453 -19.47 -19.41 -0.46
N THR A 454 -18.76 -20.25 -1.23
CA THR A 454 -18.48 -20.03 -2.65
C THR A 454 -19.78 -19.96 -3.46
N GLU A 455 -20.69 -20.93 -3.31
CA GLU A 455 -21.97 -20.93 -4.03
C GLU A 455 -22.77 -19.68 -3.72
N ARG A 456 -22.85 -19.29 -2.44
CA ARG A 456 -23.52 -18.06 -2.03
C ARG A 456 -22.90 -16.81 -2.65
N ALA A 457 -21.56 -16.68 -2.59
CA ALA A 457 -20.86 -15.52 -3.15
C ALA A 457 -21.08 -15.41 -4.66
N VAL A 458 -20.95 -16.53 -5.37
CA VAL A 458 -21.19 -16.61 -6.82
C VAL A 458 -22.65 -16.31 -7.16
N ALA A 459 -23.62 -16.89 -6.45
CA ALA A 459 -25.04 -16.64 -6.70
C ALA A 459 -25.40 -15.16 -6.52
N ILE A 460 -24.83 -14.49 -5.51
CA ILE A 460 -25.02 -13.05 -5.29
C ILE A 460 -24.39 -12.25 -6.43
N ALA A 461 -23.13 -12.53 -6.78
CA ALA A 461 -22.40 -11.80 -7.82
C ALA A 461 -22.95 -12.05 -9.24
N ALA A 462 -23.62 -13.19 -9.48
CA ALA A 462 -24.21 -13.53 -10.77
C ALA A 462 -25.67 -13.08 -10.93
N ARG A 463 -26.38 -12.78 -9.83
CA ARG A 463 -27.85 -12.57 -9.82
C ARG A 463 -28.34 -11.64 -10.92
N ASP A 464 -27.71 -10.47 -11.06
CA ASP A 464 -28.10 -9.43 -12.00
C ASP A 464 -27.13 -9.32 -13.21
N HIS A 465 -26.16 -10.25 -13.31
CA HIS A 465 -25.05 -10.17 -14.26
C HIS A 465 -24.86 -11.43 -15.12
N ARG A 466 -25.60 -12.52 -14.81
CA ARG A 466 -25.47 -13.84 -15.44
C ARG A 466 -25.43 -13.84 -16.96
N ASP A 467 -26.18 -12.95 -17.60
CA ASP A 467 -26.28 -12.85 -19.06
C ASP A 467 -25.90 -11.44 -19.56
N ASP A 468 -25.21 -10.64 -18.74
CA ASP A 468 -24.76 -9.31 -19.14
C ASP A 468 -23.49 -9.41 -20.03
N PRO A 469 -23.56 -9.04 -21.33
CA PRO A 469 -22.42 -9.13 -22.24
C PRO A 469 -21.34 -8.07 -21.96
N TRP A 470 -21.60 -7.07 -21.12
CA TRP A 470 -20.62 -6.05 -20.73
C TRP A 470 -19.67 -6.52 -19.64
N LEU A 471 -20.03 -7.55 -18.88
CA LEU A 471 -19.17 -8.14 -17.88
C LEU A 471 -18.11 -9.01 -18.56
N ILE A 472 -16.85 -8.66 -18.38
CA ILE A 472 -15.71 -9.44 -18.87
C ILE A 472 -15.62 -10.76 -18.09
N GLY A 473 -15.79 -10.70 -16.77
CA GLY A 473 -15.72 -11.87 -15.91
C GLY A 473 -15.52 -11.53 -14.44
N TYR A 474 -15.24 -12.58 -13.67
CA TYR A 474 -15.17 -12.56 -12.21
C TYR A 474 -13.78 -12.92 -11.71
N PHE A 475 -13.22 -12.14 -10.78
CA PHE A 475 -12.00 -12.52 -10.04
C PHE A 475 -12.32 -13.46 -8.88
N ALA A 476 -11.47 -14.45 -8.63
CA ALA A 476 -11.57 -15.36 -7.50
C ALA A 476 -10.84 -14.79 -6.28
N ASP A 477 -11.56 -14.10 -5.39
CA ASP A 477 -10.98 -13.37 -4.24
C ASP A 477 -9.87 -12.37 -4.67
N ASN A 478 -8.98 -12.02 -3.74
CA ASN A 478 -7.85 -11.12 -3.94
C ASN A 478 -6.71 -11.44 -2.96
N GLU A 479 -5.48 -11.58 -3.45
CA GLU A 479 -4.25 -11.66 -2.64
C GLU A 479 -4.27 -12.66 -1.47
N LEU A 480 -4.87 -13.84 -1.69
CA LEU A 480 -4.85 -14.92 -0.69
C LEU A 480 -3.41 -15.37 -0.38
N ALA A 481 -3.19 -15.77 0.87
CA ALA A 481 -1.87 -16.08 1.40
C ALA A 481 -1.37 -17.48 1.00
N TRP A 482 -1.09 -17.71 -0.30
CA TRP A 482 -0.64 -19.01 -0.83
C TRP A 482 0.74 -19.45 -0.33
N ALA A 483 1.54 -18.52 0.21
CA ALA A 483 2.84 -18.75 0.83
C ALA A 483 3.06 -17.73 1.97
N ALA A 484 4.21 -17.76 2.63
CA ALA A 484 4.67 -16.69 3.53
C ALA A 484 5.73 -15.79 2.85
N PRO A 485 6.12 -14.63 3.42
CA PRO A 485 7.16 -13.80 2.85
C PRO A 485 8.54 -14.45 3.03
N GLY A 486 9.42 -14.22 2.05
CA GLY A 486 10.82 -14.66 2.06
C GLY A 486 11.11 -15.86 1.16
N ASP A 487 12.40 -16.13 0.97
CA ASP A 487 12.87 -17.06 -0.08
C ASP A 487 13.18 -18.48 0.44
N GLY A 488 13.02 -18.69 1.75
CA GLY A 488 13.34 -19.97 2.40
C GLY A 488 12.25 -21.04 2.20
N PRO A 489 12.58 -22.32 2.40
CA PRO A 489 11.62 -23.42 2.24
C PRO A 489 10.42 -23.31 3.18
N LYS A 490 10.61 -22.76 4.39
CA LYS A 490 9.50 -22.53 5.32
C LYS A 490 8.46 -21.54 4.78
N ALA A 491 8.91 -20.49 4.10
CA ALA A 491 8.03 -19.51 3.47
C ALA A 491 7.33 -20.10 2.23
N ARG A 492 8.10 -20.79 1.37
CA ARG A 492 7.60 -21.42 0.14
C ARG A 492 6.52 -22.48 0.36
N TYR A 493 6.63 -23.24 1.45
CA TYR A 493 5.71 -24.34 1.80
C TYR A 493 4.84 -24.01 3.02
N ALA A 494 4.70 -22.72 3.36
CA ALA A 494 4.03 -22.27 4.59
C ALA A 494 2.61 -22.82 4.74
N LEU A 495 1.85 -22.98 3.65
CA LEU A 495 0.53 -23.59 3.68
C LEU A 495 0.56 -25.06 4.12
N ALA A 496 1.55 -25.84 3.64
CA ALA A 496 1.75 -27.22 4.05
C ALA A 496 2.18 -27.32 5.53
N TYR A 497 3.12 -26.45 5.96
CA TYR A 497 3.54 -26.37 7.38
C TYR A 497 2.37 -25.99 8.28
N GLY A 498 1.68 -24.90 7.95
CA GLY A 498 0.52 -24.40 8.68
C GLY A 498 -0.52 -25.49 8.84
N THR A 499 -0.84 -26.20 7.75
CA THR A 499 -1.79 -27.33 7.79
C THR A 499 -1.31 -28.44 8.71
N LEU A 500 -0.04 -28.87 8.63
CA LEU A 500 0.47 -29.99 9.45
C LEU A 500 0.58 -29.66 10.95
N ARG A 501 0.51 -28.40 11.36
CA ARG A 501 0.46 -28.03 12.78
C ARG A 501 -0.95 -28.08 13.38
N LEU A 502 -1.98 -28.22 12.55
CA LEU A 502 -3.39 -28.22 12.99
C LEU A 502 -3.84 -29.61 13.45
N THR A 503 -4.98 -29.66 14.13
CA THR A 503 -5.65 -30.90 14.57
C THR A 503 -6.42 -31.54 13.42
N THR A 504 -6.81 -32.81 13.59
CA THR A 504 -7.69 -33.52 12.64
C THR A 504 -9.12 -32.99 12.56
N ASP A 505 -9.52 -32.00 13.38
CA ASP A 505 -10.79 -31.30 13.20
C ASP A 505 -10.80 -30.47 11.92
N VAL A 506 -9.62 -30.05 11.46
CA VAL A 506 -9.42 -29.29 10.22
C VAL A 506 -9.49 -30.23 8.99
N PRO A 507 -10.41 -30.00 8.04
CA PRO A 507 -10.53 -30.81 6.83
C PRO A 507 -9.25 -30.94 6.01
N ALA A 508 -8.50 -29.86 5.81
CA ALA A 508 -7.21 -29.87 5.10
C ALA A 508 -6.17 -30.75 5.79
N LYS A 509 -6.14 -30.76 7.13
CA LYS A 509 -5.26 -31.66 7.90
C LYS A 509 -5.58 -33.12 7.57
N ARG A 510 -6.86 -33.49 7.60
CA ARG A 510 -7.30 -34.86 7.24
C ARG A 510 -6.95 -35.21 5.80
N ALA A 511 -7.13 -34.29 4.86
CA ALA A 511 -6.76 -34.49 3.45
C ALA A 511 -5.25 -34.75 3.30
N PHE A 512 -4.41 -33.98 4.01
CA PHE A 512 -2.96 -34.15 3.97
C PHE A 512 -2.52 -35.48 4.60
N LEU A 513 -3.03 -35.84 5.78
CA LEU A 513 -2.71 -37.12 6.41
C LEU A 513 -3.17 -38.30 5.55
N LYS A 514 -4.32 -38.18 4.89
CA LYS A 514 -4.80 -39.20 3.95
C LYS A 514 -3.82 -39.39 2.79
N GLN A 515 -3.34 -38.32 2.17
CA GLN A 515 -2.31 -38.38 1.13
C GLN A 515 -1.09 -39.17 1.60
N LEU A 516 -0.56 -38.85 2.78
CA LEU A 516 0.65 -39.50 3.32
C LEU A 516 0.40 -40.99 3.63
N ARG A 517 -0.77 -41.32 4.20
CA ARG A 517 -1.18 -42.71 4.49
C ARG A 517 -1.32 -43.53 3.21
N ASP A 518 -1.97 -42.97 2.19
CA ASP A 518 -2.16 -43.65 0.91
C ASP A 518 -0.81 -43.94 0.22
N LYS A 519 0.15 -43.00 0.31
CA LYS A 519 1.48 -43.15 -0.31
C LYS A 519 2.39 -44.12 0.44
N TYR A 520 2.51 -43.99 1.76
CA TYR A 520 3.52 -44.73 2.55
C TYR A 520 2.99 -45.97 3.26
N ARG A 521 1.67 -46.19 3.28
CA ARG A 521 0.94 -47.30 3.93
C ARG A 521 1.04 -47.33 5.46
N ASN A 522 2.21 -47.09 6.05
CA ASN A 522 2.45 -47.05 7.49
C ASN A 522 3.49 -45.98 7.89
N GLN A 523 3.60 -45.72 9.19
CA GLN A 523 4.45 -44.67 9.77
C GLN A 523 5.95 -44.93 9.57
N ALA A 524 6.36 -46.20 9.45
CA ALA A 524 7.75 -46.56 9.17
C ALA A 524 8.15 -46.18 7.73
N GLY A 525 7.23 -46.30 6.77
CA GLY A 525 7.42 -45.82 5.41
C GLY A 525 7.66 -44.32 5.35
N LEU A 526 6.83 -43.54 6.04
CA LEU A 526 6.99 -42.09 6.14
C LEU A 526 8.28 -41.70 6.88
N SER A 527 8.57 -42.34 8.02
CA SER A 527 9.79 -42.13 8.80
C SER A 527 11.04 -42.27 7.93
N LYS A 528 11.09 -43.33 7.11
CA LYS A 528 12.19 -43.55 6.17
C LYS A 528 12.25 -42.49 5.07
N ALA A 529 11.11 -42.11 4.50
CA ALA A 529 11.05 -41.15 3.40
C ALA A 529 11.42 -39.72 3.83
N TRP A 530 11.05 -39.34 5.05
CA TRP A 530 11.24 -37.99 5.59
C TRP A 530 12.43 -37.87 6.55
N GLY A 531 13.09 -38.98 6.90
CA GLY A 531 14.23 -38.93 7.82
C GLY A 531 13.85 -38.57 9.25
N ILE A 532 12.64 -38.92 9.67
CA ILE A 532 12.12 -38.63 11.01
C ILE A 532 11.87 -39.93 11.78
N GLU A 533 11.70 -39.82 13.08
CA GLU A 533 11.24 -40.93 13.94
C GLU A 533 9.76 -40.74 14.25
N LEU A 534 8.88 -41.31 13.42
CA LEU A 534 7.44 -41.32 13.66
C LEU A 534 7.02 -42.71 14.16
N THR A 535 6.78 -42.83 15.47
CA THR A 535 6.43 -44.10 16.11
C THR A 535 4.96 -44.51 15.90
N ALA A 536 4.08 -43.53 15.71
CA ALA A 536 2.65 -43.72 15.46
C ALA A 536 2.09 -42.57 14.61
N TRP A 537 1.03 -42.81 13.82
CA TRP A 537 0.44 -41.76 12.96
C TRP A 537 -0.26 -40.67 13.76
N GLU A 538 -0.77 -41.03 14.94
CA GLU A 538 -1.49 -40.19 15.89
C GLU A 538 -0.65 -38.99 16.34
N LEU A 539 0.69 -39.12 16.36
CA LEU A 539 1.59 -37.99 16.64
C LEU A 539 1.53 -36.88 15.59
N MET A 540 1.14 -37.23 14.35
CA MET A 540 0.84 -36.23 13.33
C MET A 540 -0.60 -35.76 13.39
N GLU A 541 -1.51 -36.37 14.15
CA GLU A 541 -2.89 -35.91 14.32
C GLU A 541 -3.00 -34.80 15.37
N ASP A 542 -2.10 -34.83 16.35
CA ASP A 542 -2.00 -33.85 17.43
C ASP A 542 -1.58 -32.45 16.94
N PRO A 543 -2.08 -31.37 17.59
CA PRO A 543 -1.66 -30.02 17.28
C PRO A 543 -0.17 -29.82 17.55
N GLY A 544 0.47 -29.03 16.71
CA GLY A 544 1.86 -28.63 16.89
C GLY A 544 2.90 -29.59 16.32
N PHE A 545 2.51 -30.60 15.54
CA PHE A 545 3.48 -31.39 14.77
C PHE A 545 4.31 -30.49 13.85
N GLU A 546 5.62 -30.49 14.03
CA GLU A 546 6.58 -29.73 13.23
C GLU A 546 7.21 -30.66 12.18
N PRO A 547 6.79 -30.58 10.90
CA PRO A 547 7.41 -31.41 9.87
C PRO A 547 8.84 -30.92 9.58
N PRO A 548 9.73 -31.83 9.12
CA PRO A 548 11.09 -31.47 8.72
C PRO A 548 11.10 -30.53 7.51
N LEU A 549 12.19 -29.78 7.34
CA LEU A 549 12.39 -28.97 6.14
C LEU A 549 12.75 -29.84 4.93
N PRO A 550 12.31 -29.48 3.71
CA PRO A 550 12.84 -30.04 2.47
C PRO A 550 14.37 -30.08 2.46
N SER A 551 14.93 -31.22 2.08
CA SER A 551 16.38 -31.42 1.99
C SER A 551 16.73 -32.38 0.85
N PRO A 552 17.94 -32.28 0.27
CA PRO A 552 18.40 -33.22 -0.75
C PRO A 552 18.45 -34.68 -0.27
N GLU A 553 18.69 -34.91 1.03
CA GLU A 553 18.75 -36.24 1.63
C GLU A 553 17.38 -36.92 1.70
N TYR A 554 16.31 -36.12 1.85
CA TYR A 554 14.94 -36.58 1.97
C TYR A 554 14.03 -35.83 0.97
N PRO A 555 14.20 -36.08 -0.35
CA PRO A 555 13.53 -35.32 -1.39
C PRO A 555 12.00 -35.50 -1.38
N GLU A 556 11.52 -36.59 -0.77
CA GLU A 556 10.10 -36.88 -0.66
C GLU A 556 9.33 -35.86 0.20
N ILE A 557 10.00 -35.16 1.13
CA ILE A 557 9.38 -34.08 1.92
C ILE A 557 8.86 -32.99 0.98
N GLU A 558 9.72 -32.53 0.06
CA GLU A 558 9.35 -31.50 -0.89
C GLU A 558 8.27 -31.98 -1.86
N ALA A 559 8.41 -33.22 -2.35
CA ALA A 559 7.43 -33.82 -3.27
C ALA A 559 6.03 -33.93 -2.63
N ASP A 560 5.96 -34.32 -1.35
CA ASP A 560 4.69 -34.42 -0.63
C ASP A 560 4.07 -33.05 -0.36
N PHE A 561 4.88 -32.03 -0.05
CA PHE A 561 4.41 -30.65 0.15
C PHE A 561 3.88 -30.04 -1.15
N LYS A 562 4.60 -30.22 -2.27
CA LYS A 562 4.15 -29.80 -3.60
C LYS A 562 2.85 -30.51 -3.98
N TYR A 563 2.75 -31.81 -3.75
CA TYR A 563 1.52 -32.55 -4.05
C TYR A 563 0.34 -32.02 -3.23
N PHE A 564 0.50 -31.80 -1.93
CA PHE A 564 -0.57 -31.28 -1.07
C PHE A 564 -1.04 -29.90 -1.53
N GLN A 565 -0.11 -28.96 -1.73
CA GLN A 565 -0.46 -27.61 -2.19
C GLN A 565 -1.17 -27.61 -3.55
N ARG A 566 -0.76 -28.50 -4.46
CA ARG A 566 -1.46 -28.69 -5.74
C ARG A 566 -2.90 -29.16 -5.52
N VAL A 567 -3.12 -30.21 -4.72
CA VAL A 567 -4.49 -30.72 -4.46
C VAL A 567 -5.34 -29.67 -3.74
N PHE A 568 -4.76 -28.93 -2.81
CA PHE A 568 -5.39 -27.81 -2.13
C PHE A 568 -5.87 -26.75 -3.13
N ALA A 569 -4.95 -26.22 -3.94
CA ALA A 569 -5.26 -25.19 -4.92
C ALA A 569 -6.23 -25.66 -6.00
N GLU A 570 -6.09 -26.91 -6.47
CA GLU A 570 -7.03 -27.51 -7.42
C GLU A 570 -8.43 -27.61 -6.82
N THR A 571 -8.58 -27.96 -5.53
CA THR A 571 -9.88 -28.05 -4.86
C THR A 571 -10.53 -26.68 -4.72
N TYR A 572 -9.74 -25.66 -4.34
CA TYR A 572 -10.18 -24.27 -4.26
C TYR A 572 -10.71 -23.76 -5.61
N PHE A 573 -9.88 -23.76 -6.66
CA PHE A 573 -10.28 -23.20 -7.96
C PHE A 573 -11.36 -24.03 -8.66
N LYS A 574 -11.36 -25.36 -8.49
CA LYS A 574 -12.44 -26.21 -9.02
C LYS A 574 -13.78 -25.85 -8.42
N THR A 575 -13.86 -25.66 -7.10
CA THR A 575 -15.11 -25.31 -6.40
C THR A 575 -15.70 -24.02 -6.95
N ILE A 576 -14.86 -23.01 -7.17
CA ILE A 576 -15.27 -21.73 -7.76
C ILE A 576 -15.70 -21.89 -9.21
N SER A 577 -14.90 -22.59 -10.02
CA SER A 577 -15.18 -22.83 -11.45
C SER A 577 -16.50 -23.59 -11.65
N ASP A 578 -16.75 -24.63 -10.86
CA ASP A 578 -17.99 -25.42 -10.95
C ASP A 578 -19.21 -24.58 -10.55
N SER A 579 -19.11 -23.80 -9.47
CA SER A 579 -20.16 -22.87 -9.06
C SER A 579 -20.44 -21.81 -10.13
N LEU A 580 -19.39 -21.22 -10.72
CA LEU A 580 -19.54 -20.19 -11.75
C LEU A 580 -20.18 -20.76 -13.02
N LYS A 581 -19.78 -21.96 -13.47
CA LYS A 581 -20.42 -22.63 -14.62
C LYS A 581 -21.91 -22.87 -14.43
N TRP A 582 -22.36 -23.08 -13.19
CA TRP A 582 -23.79 -23.23 -12.90
C TRP A 582 -24.53 -21.89 -12.95
N HIS A 583 -23.98 -20.85 -12.31
CA HIS A 583 -24.67 -19.57 -12.11
C HIS A 583 -24.48 -18.56 -13.25
N ALA A 584 -23.32 -18.53 -13.90
CA ALA A 584 -22.94 -17.60 -14.96
C ALA A 584 -22.06 -18.29 -16.02
N PRO A 585 -22.61 -19.24 -16.81
CA PRO A 585 -21.84 -20.10 -17.72
C PRO A 585 -21.14 -19.37 -18.88
N ASN A 586 -21.51 -18.12 -19.14
CA ASN A 586 -21.01 -17.34 -20.27
C ASN A 586 -19.85 -16.41 -19.90
N HIS A 587 -19.48 -16.32 -18.62
CA HIS A 587 -18.52 -15.34 -18.11
C HIS A 587 -17.19 -15.98 -17.74
N LEU A 588 -16.11 -15.22 -17.92
CA LEU A 588 -14.76 -15.69 -17.63
C LEU A 588 -14.48 -15.74 -16.13
N LEU A 589 -13.75 -16.77 -15.70
CA LEU A 589 -13.08 -16.78 -14.40
C LEU A 589 -11.68 -16.17 -14.57
N LEU A 590 -11.48 -14.99 -13.99
CA LEU A 590 -10.33 -14.10 -14.23
C LEU A 590 -9.12 -14.39 -13.33
N GLY A 591 -9.13 -15.50 -12.58
CA GLY A 591 -8.03 -15.90 -11.71
C GLY A 591 -8.01 -15.21 -10.34
N GLY A 592 -6.94 -15.46 -9.58
CA GLY A 592 -6.88 -15.17 -8.14
C GLY A 592 -6.21 -13.86 -7.71
N ARG A 593 -5.84 -12.96 -8.63
CA ARG A 593 -5.17 -11.69 -8.34
C ARG A 593 -3.97 -11.87 -7.39
N PHE A 594 -3.02 -12.70 -7.80
CA PHE A 594 -1.89 -13.08 -6.97
C PHE A 594 -0.94 -11.90 -6.72
N ALA A 595 -0.71 -11.54 -5.45
CA ALA A 595 0.46 -10.75 -5.01
C ALA A 595 1.57 -11.65 -4.44
N LEU A 596 1.16 -12.75 -3.80
CA LEU A 596 2.03 -13.84 -3.39
C LEU A 596 1.43 -15.15 -3.90
N SER A 597 2.25 -16.01 -4.51
CA SER A 597 1.77 -17.25 -5.13
C SER A 597 2.78 -18.38 -5.03
N THR A 598 2.32 -19.56 -5.40
CA THR A 598 3.17 -20.74 -5.59
C THR A 598 2.97 -21.30 -6.99
N PRO A 599 3.99 -21.92 -7.60
CA PRO A 599 3.85 -22.68 -8.85
C PRO A 599 2.63 -23.61 -8.87
N GLU A 600 2.32 -24.29 -7.76
CA GLU A 600 1.16 -25.17 -7.67
C GLU A 600 -0.16 -24.41 -7.73
N ALA A 601 -0.27 -23.26 -7.04
CA ALA A 601 -1.46 -22.43 -7.07
C ALA A 601 -1.70 -21.80 -8.45
N VAL A 602 -0.64 -21.31 -9.10
CA VAL A 602 -0.73 -20.73 -10.45
C VAL A 602 -1.09 -21.81 -11.48
N ALA A 603 -0.51 -23.00 -11.40
CA ALA A 603 -0.87 -24.11 -12.29
C ALA A 603 -2.31 -24.60 -12.08
N ALA A 604 -2.79 -24.67 -10.83
CA ALA A 604 -4.18 -24.97 -10.52
C ALA A 604 -5.13 -23.89 -11.07
N CYS A 605 -4.78 -22.61 -10.90
CA CYS A 605 -5.51 -21.50 -11.50
C CYS A 605 -5.57 -21.65 -13.02
N ALA A 606 -4.46 -21.98 -13.70
CA ALA A 606 -4.44 -22.19 -15.14
C ALA A 606 -5.37 -23.32 -15.60
N LYS A 607 -5.54 -24.37 -14.79
CA LYS A 607 -6.41 -25.51 -15.09
C LYS A 607 -7.91 -25.15 -15.07
N TYR A 608 -8.33 -24.26 -14.18
CA TYR A 608 -9.76 -23.99 -13.92
C TYR A 608 -10.23 -22.59 -14.33
N CYS A 609 -9.31 -21.63 -14.43
CA CYS A 609 -9.59 -20.25 -14.80
C CYS A 609 -9.30 -20.01 -16.29
N ASP A 610 -10.03 -19.06 -16.86
CA ASP A 610 -9.88 -18.64 -18.25
C ASP A 610 -8.69 -17.69 -18.42
N VAL A 611 -8.42 -16.88 -17.40
CA VAL A 611 -7.33 -15.90 -17.35
C VAL A 611 -6.57 -16.04 -16.01
N LEU A 612 -5.26 -15.88 -16.05
CA LEU A 612 -4.43 -15.74 -14.85
C LEU A 612 -4.33 -14.27 -14.47
N SER A 613 -4.49 -13.90 -13.19
CA SER A 613 -4.37 -12.51 -12.74
C SER A 613 -3.35 -12.32 -11.63
N PHE A 614 -2.60 -11.21 -11.73
CA PHE A 614 -1.51 -10.85 -10.81
C PHE A 614 -1.58 -9.38 -10.44
N ASN A 615 -1.36 -9.09 -9.16
CA ASN A 615 -1.14 -7.74 -8.66
C ASN A 615 0.37 -7.49 -8.72
N VAL A 616 0.81 -6.58 -9.59
CA VAL A 616 2.23 -6.36 -9.90
C VAL A 616 2.63 -4.93 -9.58
N TYR A 617 3.18 -4.79 -8.38
CA TYR A 617 3.78 -3.55 -7.89
C TYR A 617 5.29 -3.57 -8.15
N ALA A 618 5.68 -3.34 -9.40
CA ALA A 618 7.07 -3.35 -9.86
C ALA A 618 7.30 -2.37 -11.04
N PRO A 619 8.56 -2.02 -11.38
CA PRO A 619 8.85 -1.10 -12.49
C PRO A 619 8.33 -1.57 -13.86
N THR A 620 8.30 -2.88 -14.09
CA THR A 620 7.69 -3.52 -15.26
C THR A 620 6.98 -4.82 -14.86
N PRO A 621 6.02 -5.33 -15.66
CA PRO A 621 5.35 -6.59 -15.35
C PRO A 621 6.31 -7.78 -15.18
N GLN A 622 7.38 -7.82 -15.98
CA GLN A 622 8.37 -8.89 -16.01
C GLN A 622 9.20 -8.97 -14.71
N ASP A 623 9.24 -7.88 -13.93
CA ASP A 623 9.90 -7.85 -12.64
C ASP A 623 9.03 -8.49 -11.53
N GLY A 624 7.74 -8.73 -11.80
CA GLY A 624 6.77 -9.24 -10.82
C GLY A 624 6.53 -10.74 -10.85
N TYR A 625 6.94 -11.45 -11.90
CA TYR A 625 6.71 -12.89 -12.05
C TYR A 625 7.70 -13.56 -13.00
N ASP A 626 7.83 -14.88 -12.90
CA ASP A 626 8.63 -15.68 -13.83
C ASP A 626 7.90 -15.87 -15.17
N VAL A 627 8.30 -15.08 -16.16
CA VAL A 627 7.74 -15.10 -17.52
C VAL A 627 7.85 -16.48 -18.17
N ALA A 628 8.93 -17.22 -17.93
CA ALA A 628 9.13 -18.53 -18.53
C ALA A 628 8.15 -19.57 -17.96
N GLN A 629 7.90 -19.53 -16.65
CA GLN A 629 6.88 -20.37 -16.03
C GLN A 629 5.48 -20.05 -16.53
N LEU A 630 5.12 -18.77 -16.66
CA LEU A 630 3.81 -18.40 -17.21
C LEU A 630 3.65 -18.79 -18.67
N ALA A 631 4.68 -18.61 -19.49
CA ALA A 631 4.66 -19.02 -20.90
C ALA A 631 4.42 -20.52 -21.06
N ALA A 632 4.97 -21.35 -20.15
CA ALA A 632 4.76 -22.79 -20.15
C ALA A 632 3.31 -23.22 -19.84
N LEU A 633 2.53 -22.38 -19.17
CA LEU A 633 1.11 -22.63 -18.89
C LEU A 633 0.20 -22.33 -20.09
N ASP A 634 0.70 -21.59 -21.08
CA ASP A 634 -0.02 -21.11 -22.26
C ASP A 634 -1.42 -20.57 -21.95
N LYS A 635 -1.49 -19.58 -21.06
CA LYS A 635 -2.74 -18.90 -20.66
C LYS A 635 -2.62 -17.38 -20.83
N PRO A 636 -3.75 -16.70 -21.10
CA PRO A 636 -3.80 -15.24 -21.05
C PRO A 636 -3.58 -14.76 -19.61
N VAL A 637 -2.89 -13.62 -19.49
CA VAL A 637 -2.52 -12.99 -18.22
C VAL A 637 -3.14 -11.60 -18.15
N LEU A 638 -3.70 -11.23 -17.00
CA LEU A 638 -4.17 -9.89 -16.69
C LEU A 638 -3.37 -9.33 -15.52
N VAL A 639 -2.70 -8.20 -15.70
CA VAL A 639 -2.16 -7.47 -14.54
C VAL A 639 -3.33 -6.76 -13.88
N SER A 640 -3.81 -7.29 -12.76
CA SER A 640 -5.03 -6.86 -12.10
C SER A 640 -4.85 -5.65 -11.19
N GLU A 641 -3.62 -5.34 -10.78
CA GLU A 641 -3.21 -4.12 -10.10
C GLU A 641 -1.79 -3.74 -10.48
N PHE A 642 -1.55 -2.46 -10.70
CA PHE A 642 -0.23 -1.83 -10.66
C PHE A 642 -0.42 -0.35 -10.32
N GLN A 643 0.61 0.29 -9.76
CA GLN A 643 0.56 1.71 -9.41
C GLN A 643 1.97 2.33 -9.41
N PHE A 644 2.03 3.65 -9.53
CA PHE A 644 3.21 4.46 -9.22
C PHE A 644 2.77 5.71 -8.48
N GLY A 645 3.34 5.93 -7.30
CA GLY A 645 3.00 7.05 -6.44
C GLY A 645 4.23 7.84 -6.01
N SER A 646 4.00 9.03 -5.47
CA SER A 646 5.06 9.93 -4.98
C SER A 646 4.63 10.54 -3.64
N ARG A 647 5.40 11.47 -3.09
CA ARG A 647 5.15 12.09 -1.78
C ARG A 647 4.90 13.60 -1.83
N ASP A 648 4.76 14.16 -3.02
CA ASP A 648 4.75 15.61 -3.26
C ASP A 648 3.35 16.19 -3.58
N ARG A 649 2.27 15.46 -3.29
CA ARG A 649 0.87 15.87 -3.59
C ARG A 649 -0.14 15.75 -2.45
N GLY A 650 0.32 15.58 -1.21
CA GLY A 650 -0.54 15.75 -0.02
C GLY A 650 -0.61 14.50 0.86
N PRO A 651 -1.08 13.34 0.36
CA PRO A 651 -0.92 12.08 1.06
C PRO A 651 0.55 11.80 1.37
N PHE A 652 0.81 11.08 2.46
CA PHE A 652 2.16 10.97 3.01
C PHE A 652 2.95 9.80 2.44
N GLY A 653 2.24 8.73 2.05
CA GLY A 653 2.82 7.56 1.42
C GLY A 653 2.83 7.66 -0.11
N PRO A 654 3.68 6.88 -0.79
CA PRO A 654 3.66 6.70 -2.24
C PRO A 654 2.90 5.43 -2.66
N GLY A 655 2.33 4.68 -1.70
CA GLY A 655 1.83 3.32 -1.93
C GLY A 655 2.96 2.30 -2.13
N PRO A 656 2.65 1.12 -2.72
CA PRO A 656 3.63 0.04 -2.91
C PRO A 656 4.86 0.36 -3.79
N MET A 657 4.72 1.24 -4.78
CA MET A 657 5.78 1.59 -5.74
C MET A 657 5.98 3.09 -5.81
N GLU A 658 7.14 3.54 -5.36
CA GLU A 658 7.52 4.95 -5.30
C GLU A 658 8.27 5.40 -6.56
N VAL A 659 7.86 6.54 -7.10
CA VAL A 659 8.67 7.39 -7.98
C VAL A 659 9.00 8.69 -7.25
N ALA A 660 10.08 9.35 -7.67
CA ALA A 660 10.61 10.49 -6.93
C ALA A 660 9.63 11.66 -6.80
N ARG A 661 8.86 11.95 -7.85
CA ARG A 661 7.93 13.09 -7.93
C ARG A 661 6.71 12.77 -8.78
N GLU A 662 5.65 13.55 -8.65
CA GLU A 662 4.41 13.43 -9.43
C GLU A 662 4.68 13.36 -10.94
N GLU A 663 5.57 14.20 -11.46
CA GLU A 663 5.94 14.24 -12.88
C GLU A 663 6.57 12.94 -13.41
N ASP A 664 7.12 12.11 -12.52
CA ASP A 664 7.77 10.84 -12.88
C ASP A 664 6.76 9.69 -12.98
N ARG A 665 5.52 9.85 -12.48
CA ARG A 665 4.45 8.84 -12.55
C ARG A 665 4.00 8.57 -13.99
N GLY A 666 3.88 9.62 -14.80
CA GLY A 666 3.47 9.52 -16.20
C GLY A 666 4.43 8.69 -17.06
N PRO A 667 5.75 8.96 -17.03
CA PRO A 667 6.77 8.12 -17.65
C PRO A 667 6.79 6.67 -17.14
N ALA A 668 6.63 6.46 -15.83
CA ALA A 668 6.59 5.11 -15.24
C ALA A 668 5.38 4.31 -15.73
N TYR A 669 4.19 4.91 -15.74
CA TYR A 669 2.98 4.31 -16.33
C TYR A 669 3.21 3.93 -17.80
N ALA A 670 3.71 4.86 -18.62
CA ALA A 670 3.97 4.64 -20.04
C ALA A 670 4.96 3.48 -20.27
N LYS A 671 6.01 3.39 -19.45
CA LYS A 671 6.98 2.29 -19.49
C LYS A 671 6.30 0.95 -19.16
N PHE A 672 5.52 0.91 -18.09
CA PHE A 672 4.86 -0.31 -17.63
C PHE A 672 3.86 -0.84 -18.66
N VAL A 673 2.94 0.00 -19.15
CA VAL A 673 1.91 -0.45 -20.12
C VAL A 673 2.51 -0.85 -21.46
N LYS A 674 3.61 -0.22 -21.88
CA LYS A 674 4.36 -0.63 -23.08
C LYS A 674 5.02 -1.99 -22.90
N ALA A 675 5.69 -2.22 -21.76
CA ALA A 675 6.31 -3.50 -21.44
C ALA A 675 5.26 -4.62 -21.31
N ALA A 676 4.08 -4.30 -20.77
CA ALA A 676 2.96 -5.22 -20.70
C ALA A 676 2.45 -5.61 -22.10
N LEU A 677 2.23 -4.63 -22.98
CA LEU A 677 1.77 -4.91 -24.34
C LEU A 677 2.78 -5.74 -25.14
N GLN A 678 4.08 -5.60 -24.89
CA GLN A 678 5.12 -6.39 -25.57
C GLN A 678 5.06 -7.88 -25.22
N GLU A 679 4.54 -8.24 -24.05
CA GLU A 679 4.36 -9.63 -23.63
C GLU A 679 3.13 -10.24 -24.33
N PRO A 680 3.29 -11.31 -25.15
CA PRO A 680 2.20 -11.92 -25.90
C PRO A 680 1.10 -12.55 -25.03
N SER A 681 1.40 -12.96 -23.81
CA SER A 681 0.41 -13.53 -22.89
C SER A 681 -0.46 -12.48 -22.19
N ILE A 682 0.00 -11.24 -22.02
CA ILE A 682 -0.76 -10.21 -21.31
C ILE A 682 -1.87 -9.65 -22.20
N VAL A 683 -3.10 -9.69 -21.68
CA VAL A 683 -4.33 -9.22 -22.35
C VAL A 683 -4.90 -7.93 -21.75
N GLY A 684 -4.26 -7.38 -20.73
CA GLY A 684 -4.69 -6.14 -20.09
C GLY A 684 -3.88 -5.77 -18.85
N VAL A 685 -4.08 -4.52 -18.41
CA VAL A 685 -3.52 -3.97 -17.17
C VAL A 685 -4.54 -3.06 -16.49
N HIS A 686 -4.72 -3.20 -15.17
CA HIS A 686 -5.66 -2.44 -14.37
C HIS A 686 -4.92 -1.60 -13.33
N TRP A 687 -5.14 -0.29 -13.36
CA TRP A 687 -4.54 0.67 -12.43
C TRP A 687 -5.21 0.58 -11.05
N PHE A 688 -4.41 0.53 -9.98
CA PHE A 688 -4.88 0.69 -8.60
C PHE A 688 -4.41 2.05 -8.08
N GLN A 689 -5.25 3.08 -7.94
CA GLN A 689 -6.71 3.10 -8.11
C GLN A 689 -7.20 4.47 -8.58
N TYR A 690 -8.52 4.68 -8.68
CA TYR A 690 -9.10 5.94 -9.14
C TYR A 690 -8.70 7.14 -8.27
N LEU A 691 -8.87 7.01 -6.95
CA LEU A 691 -8.76 8.09 -5.97
C LEU A 691 -7.52 7.95 -5.08
N ASP A 692 -6.88 9.09 -4.78
CA ASP A 692 -5.88 9.19 -3.71
C ASP A 692 -6.45 8.79 -2.36
N GLN A 693 -5.64 8.12 -1.54
CA GLN A 693 -6.11 7.70 -0.24
C GLN A 693 -6.13 8.87 0.75
N PRO A 694 -6.99 8.81 1.80
CA PRO A 694 -6.99 9.81 2.86
C PRO A 694 -5.60 9.92 3.48
N ALA A 695 -5.04 11.13 3.57
CA ALA A 695 -3.70 11.35 4.10
C ALA A 695 -3.54 10.85 5.56
N SER A 696 -4.64 10.79 6.32
CA SER A 696 -4.71 10.25 7.69
C SER A 696 -5.00 8.74 7.78
N GLY A 697 -4.95 8.02 6.66
CA GLY A 697 -5.16 6.57 6.60
C GLY A 697 -6.61 6.18 6.29
N ARG A 698 -6.79 5.31 5.29
CA ARG A 698 -8.09 4.69 4.98
C ARG A 698 -8.55 3.74 6.08
N LEU A 699 -9.86 3.50 6.16
CA LEU A 699 -10.44 2.62 7.20
C LEU A 699 -9.86 1.21 7.22
N LEU A 700 -9.59 0.63 6.04
CA LEU A 700 -9.24 -0.78 5.91
C LEU A 700 -7.98 -1.16 6.69
N ASP A 701 -6.88 -0.45 6.47
CA ASP A 701 -5.53 -0.82 6.97
C ASP A 701 -4.63 0.39 7.30
N GLY A 702 -5.17 1.61 7.20
CA GLY A 702 -4.45 2.86 7.43
C GLY A 702 -3.58 3.31 6.24
N GLU A 703 -3.66 2.66 5.08
CA GLU A 703 -2.94 3.10 3.88
C GLU A 703 -3.33 4.54 3.51
N ASN A 704 -2.35 5.35 3.15
CA ASN A 704 -2.48 6.79 2.92
C ASN A 704 -1.58 7.27 1.78
N GLY A 705 -1.62 6.55 0.66
CA GLY A 705 -0.78 6.82 -0.49
C GLY A 705 -1.33 7.84 -1.50
N HIS A 706 -0.41 8.57 -2.12
CA HIS A 706 -0.66 9.39 -3.30
C HIS A 706 -0.33 8.59 -4.55
N PHE A 707 -1.38 8.07 -5.18
CA PHE A 707 -1.31 7.26 -6.40
C PHE A 707 -2.65 7.21 -7.15
N GLY A 708 -3.63 8.02 -6.78
CA GLY A 708 -4.87 8.19 -7.52
C GLY A 708 -4.65 8.85 -8.87
N LEU A 709 -5.60 8.66 -9.78
CA LEU A 709 -5.74 9.50 -10.97
C LEU A 709 -6.25 10.90 -10.58
N ILE A 710 -7.02 10.97 -9.49
CA ILE A 710 -7.59 12.18 -8.90
C ILE A 710 -7.24 12.27 -7.41
N GLY A 711 -7.13 13.51 -6.91
CA GLY A 711 -6.94 13.80 -5.49
C GLY A 711 -8.22 13.66 -4.68
N ILE A 712 -8.12 13.76 -3.34
CA ILE A 712 -9.26 13.72 -2.40
C ILE A 712 -10.35 14.77 -2.69
N THR A 713 -10.02 15.81 -3.46
CA THR A 713 -10.91 16.89 -3.90
C THR A 713 -11.55 16.62 -5.26
N ASP A 714 -11.51 15.40 -5.79
CA ASP A 714 -12.03 15.05 -7.11
C ASP A 714 -11.37 15.83 -8.27
N VAL A 715 -10.17 16.39 -8.05
CA VAL A 715 -9.41 17.10 -9.07
C VAL A 715 -8.38 16.14 -9.68
N PRO A 716 -8.33 15.99 -11.01
CA PRO A 716 -7.35 15.13 -11.67
C PRO A 716 -5.93 15.69 -11.58
N PHE A 717 -4.95 14.81 -11.46
CA PHE A 717 -3.54 15.17 -11.60
C PHE A 717 -3.20 15.32 -13.08
N GLN A 718 -3.30 16.56 -13.59
CA GLN A 718 -3.40 16.83 -15.02
C GLN A 718 -2.24 16.26 -15.84
N GLY A 719 -1.00 16.50 -15.41
CA GLY A 719 0.18 16.01 -16.12
C GLY A 719 0.24 14.49 -16.19
N PHE A 720 -0.17 13.81 -15.11
CA PHE A 720 -0.25 12.37 -15.08
C PHE A 720 -1.35 11.83 -16.01
N VAL A 721 -2.56 12.36 -15.89
CA VAL A 721 -3.73 11.95 -16.70
C VAL A 721 -3.50 12.14 -18.21
N GLU A 722 -2.82 13.22 -18.63
CA GLU A 722 -2.44 13.40 -20.03
C GLU A 722 -1.46 12.33 -20.53
N SER A 723 -0.50 11.93 -19.68
CA SER A 723 0.45 10.86 -20.01
C SER A 723 -0.24 9.50 -20.07
N VAL A 724 -1.15 9.22 -19.14
CA VAL A 724 -2.02 8.02 -19.13
C VAL A 724 -2.82 7.96 -20.43
N ARG A 725 -3.52 9.05 -20.78
CA ARG A 725 -4.30 9.14 -22.01
C ARG A 725 -3.48 8.83 -23.25
N ARG A 726 -2.33 9.49 -23.40
CA ARG A 726 -1.43 9.27 -24.54
C ARG A 726 -0.97 7.81 -24.62
N SER A 727 -0.62 7.22 -23.48
CA SER A 727 -0.14 5.84 -23.41
C SER A 727 -1.24 4.84 -23.77
N ASN A 728 -2.44 5.02 -23.23
CA ASN A 728 -3.60 4.16 -23.50
C ASN A 728 -4.02 4.20 -24.97
N LEU A 729 -4.08 5.39 -25.56
CA LEU A 729 -4.36 5.54 -26.99
C LEU A 729 -3.30 4.86 -27.87
N GLY A 730 -2.02 5.00 -27.49
CA GLY A 730 -0.93 4.31 -28.17
C GLY A 730 -1.04 2.78 -28.07
N VAL A 731 -1.41 2.24 -26.91
CA VAL A 731 -1.65 0.80 -26.73
C VAL A 731 -2.75 0.31 -27.67
N LEU A 732 -3.90 0.99 -27.70
CA LEU A 732 -5.04 0.58 -28.51
C LEU A 732 -4.75 0.66 -30.02
N GLU A 733 -3.96 1.64 -30.46
CA GLU A 733 -3.48 1.72 -31.84
C GLU A 733 -2.57 0.52 -32.19
N GLN A 734 -1.67 0.13 -31.29
CA GLN A 734 -0.77 -1.01 -31.50
C GLN A 734 -1.52 -2.34 -31.51
N VAL A 735 -2.54 -2.51 -30.65
CA VAL A 735 -3.45 -3.67 -30.68
C VAL A 735 -4.17 -3.77 -32.03
N SER A 736 -4.63 -2.63 -32.57
CA SER A 736 -5.22 -2.57 -33.93
C SER A 736 -4.26 -3.11 -35.00
N LYS A 737 -2.99 -2.68 -34.95
CA LYS A 737 -1.96 -3.10 -35.89
C LYS A 737 -1.62 -4.59 -35.74
N ALA A 738 -1.52 -5.09 -34.51
CA ALA A 738 -1.27 -6.50 -34.24
C ALA A 738 -2.41 -7.41 -34.71
N ALA A 739 -3.64 -6.90 -34.77
CA ALA A 739 -4.80 -7.62 -35.27
C ALA A 739 -5.00 -7.50 -36.78
N ALA A 740 -4.25 -6.62 -37.48
CA ALA A 740 -4.39 -6.44 -38.91
C ALA A 740 -3.91 -7.70 -39.67
N PRO A 741 -4.56 -8.06 -40.79
CA PRO A 741 -4.08 -9.17 -41.62
C PRO A 741 -2.65 -8.89 -42.11
N PRO A 742 -1.80 -9.92 -42.25
CA PRO A 742 -0.45 -9.73 -42.78
C PRO A 742 -0.53 -9.06 -44.15
N THR A 743 0.22 -7.98 -44.35
CA THR A 743 0.37 -7.35 -45.66
C THR A 743 0.91 -8.37 -46.64
N ARG A 744 0.13 -8.65 -47.69
CA ARG A 744 0.49 -9.56 -48.79
C ARG A 744 1.67 -9.05 -49.60
#